data_AF-A0A7K2E046-F1
#
_entry.id   AF-A0A7K2E046-F1
#
_cell.length_a   1.000
_cell.length_b   1.000
_cell.length_c   1.000
_cell.angle_alpha   90.00
_cell.angle_beta   90.00
_cell.angle_gamma   90.00
#
_symmetry.space_group_name_H-M   'P 1'
#
loop_
_entity.id
_entity.type
_entity.pdbx_description
1 polymer ?
#
loop_
_entity_poly.entity_id
_entity_poly.type
_entity_poly.pdbx_seq_one_letter_code
_entity_poly.pdbx_strand_id
1 'polypeptide(L)'
;LNDRVAANTPYFETAEHSAQIDGRRLRDLERKFKDGKVNVLSCSTTMEMGVDIGGLSAVIMNNTPPSSANYLQRAGRAGRRGEGVSFAVTLCPGSPHGEQVFENPLWPFLSNIGSPRVGFDSERLVQRHVNALCLGTFLDAYDVRRLKTGWFYKSDETGASPGGQFVEWCRLKAEDDERLVSGLSNLVRGTAVNARARSWLLERTAESLLEAMEEWQREVDALREDAQQFEGQGEPRVPALLALQRQLRRLEEEYLLSELANRQFLPGYGFPTGVVSFVPTTIDDLKKKERERQSREEALGKRLGYPSRQLEIAIREYAPGAEVVMDGRVYQSSGVTLNWHIPPGVENANEVQALRHVWRCRRCGITGDAIAEPESDCPHCEGPVEKEKYLQPAGFAVDIHDHPHNNVVSPMFMPVDPPWISCTTPDWASFANPRIGRFRYTDSGHLFHGRRGITGHGYAICLRCGRAASEVGSKWETPVPEAVEEGHVRLRGGRNLDGTNICDGAGFAIQRGLWLGGSRTTDVFELQLRDLADSGTALSIGIALRRTFCQRLGIEEQEIGVSVRPARDQNGLVIQSIFLYDSAKGGNGYVAEMRDYVVPSLRECIRVLDCSKKCDAACHGCLLTYDTQYDSTKLNRHKGLAFFTNELLAGLELQERDQILGEGSRVLTRPLYRHLAEVGAAPDIEEIRIWIGNDANAWDVEGFPLYRHLLRWAESGLSCRLFVVPDTWTRLSEGSRHALAALVAAGQGKIEIHRAEGPSADLGRGKVIAAAGGSKRCVKWAVPGENVHAMNEAWGQHSPVAPNVYALLNERLSEIATKPMESEELRPRPEGAEAILPIHDELNGRIEGFGSRFWEHVLTNCDALRNEFSRQSTMTSVSYSDRYITTPWALVLLREILMDLVRRNRISSDTALHVLTKNLRPDHAGRRQVRSISDPFQDDTTRKAVFKKAFETGHGKLRWTGPVELQVGPTPHFRELQFEWQNGTKWSLKLDQGIGYWRCRPSADFPFGSSAAEQVARSNDIANRHRVVTKGSFPTYIYIAKVSANV
;
A
#
# COMPACT_ATOMS: atom_id res chain seq x y z
N LEU A 1 -58.75 21.03 -8.87
CA LEU A 1 -58.28 21.26 -10.26
C LEU A 1 -59.05 22.40 -10.95
N ASN A 2 -60.37 22.51 -10.78
CA ASN A 2 -61.21 23.51 -11.48
C ASN A 2 -60.86 24.99 -11.21
N ASP A 3 -60.55 25.40 -9.98
CA ASP A 3 -60.34 26.83 -9.68
C ASP A 3 -59.01 27.40 -10.22
N ARG A 4 -58.00 26.55 -10.41
CA ARG A 4 -56.67 26.96 -10.92
C ARG A 4 -56.65 27.17 -12.43
N VAL A 5 -57.49 26.43 -13.16
CA VAL A 5 -57.68 26.59 -14.61
C VAL A 5 -58.47 27.87 -14.89
N ALA A 6 -59.48 28.18 -14.06
CA ALA A 6 -60.26 29.42 -14.15
C ALA A 6 -59.42 30.68 -13.88
N ALA A 7 -58.37 30.58 -13.05
CA ALA A 7 -57.51 31.69 -12.67
C ALA A 7 -56.28 31.90 -13.58
N ASN A 8 -56.15 31.14 -14.69
CA ASN A 8 -54.99 31.20 -15.59
C ASN A 8 -53.63 31.14 -14.86
N THR A 9 -53.59 30.43 -13.72
CA THR A 9 -52.40 30.40 -12.87
C THR A 9 -51.32 29.55 -13.53
N PRO A 10 -50.05 29.99 -13.58
CA PRO A 10 -48.98 29.20 -14.17
C PRO A 10 -48.91 27.82 -13.51
N TYR A 11 -49.03 26.77 -14.31
CA TYR A 11 -48.89 25.39 -13.85
C TYR A 11 -47.41 25.07 -13.71
N PHE A 12 -46.95 24.76 -12.49
CA PHE A 12 -45.58 24.30 -12.23
C PHE A 12 -45.59 22.81 -11.89
N GLU A 13 -44.92 22.01 -12.70
CA GLU A 13 -44.60 20.61 -12.43
C GLU A 13 -43.10 20.51 -12.15
N THR A 14 -42.78 20.08 -10.93
CA THR A 14 -41.42 19.95 -10.41
C THR A 14 -40.96 18.49 -10.45
N ALA A 15 -39.73 18.22 -10.85
CA ALA A 15 -39.11 16.91 -10.70
C ALA A 15 -37.64 16.98 -10.27
N GLU A 16 -37.13 15.95 -9.60
CA GLU A 16 -35.73 15.82 -9.21
C GLU A 16 -34.89 15.22 -10.35
N HIS A 17 -33.67 15.73 -10.53
CA HIS A 17 -32.66 15.16 -11.41
C HIS A 17 -31.33 14.98 -10.64
N SER A 18 -31.12 13.77 -10.11
CA SER A 18 -29.91 13.43 -9.35
C SER A 18 -29.41 12.03 -9.70
N ALA A 19 -28.14 11.76 -9.38
CA ALA A 19 -27.53 10.44 -9.58
C ALA A 19 -28.16 9.33 -8.69
N GLN A 20 -29.08 9.69 -7.78
CA GLN A 20 -29.82 8.75 -6.94
C GLN A 20 -31.05 8.17 -7.65
N ILE A 21 -31.47 8.75 -8.77
CA ILE A 21 -32.64 8.33 -9.55
C ILE A 21 -32.21 7.36 -10.65
N ASP A 22 -33.05 6.35 -10.92
CA ASP A 22 -32.81 5.38 -12.01
C ASP A 22 -32.61 6.05 -13.37
N GLY A 23 -31.63 5.58 -14.15
CA GLY A 23 -31.26 6.20 -15.42
C GLY A 23 -32.37 6.21 -16.48
N ARG A 24 -33.32 5.26 -16.49
CA ARG A 24 -34.48 5.33 -17.41
C ARG A 24 -35.43 6.44 -16.98
N ARG A 25 -35.61 6.63 -15.67
CA ARG A 25 -36.45 7.69 -15.13
C ARG A 25 -35.84 9.06 -15.40
N LEU A 26 -34.53 9.23 -15.24
CA LEU A 26 -33.83 10.47 -15.62
C LEU A 26 -34.07 10.83 -17.09
N ARG A 27 -33.90 9.88 -18.03
CA ARG A 27 -34.20 10.10 -19.45
C ARG A 27 -35.66 10.47 -19.74
N ASP A 28 -36.62 9.89 -19.00
CA ASP A 28 -38.04 10.26 -19.12
C ASP A 28 -38.29 11.69 -18.61
N LEU A 29 -37.68 12.07 -17.49
CA LEU A 29 -37.78 13.42 -16.93
C LEU A 29 -37.11 14.46 -17.83
N GLU A 30 -35.93 14.17 -18.39
CA GLU A 30 -35.25 15.02 -19.38
C GLU A 30 -36.14 15.25 -20.60
N ARG A 31 -36.77 14.19 -21.13
CA ARG A 31 -37.71 14.31 -22.26
C ARG A 31 -38.93 15.15 -21.88
N LYS A 32 -39.55 14.90 -20.73
CA LYS A 32 -40.71 15.66 -20.26
C LYS A 32 -40.37 17.13 -20.02
N PHE A 33 -39.15 17.43 -19.60
CA PHE A 33 -38.66 18.78 -19.43
C PHE A 33 -38.47 19.49 -20.77
N LYS A 34 -37.85 18.81 -21.75
CA LYS A 34 -37.74 19.32 -23.13
C LYS A 34 -39.11 19.55 -23.79
N ASP A 35 -40.08 18.67 -23.51
CA ASP A 35 -41.46 18.78 -24.00
C ASP A 35 -42.26 19.90 -23.27
N GLY A 36 -41.70 20.54 -22.24
CA GLY A 36 -42.38 21.55 -21.41
C GLY A 36 -43.47 21.01 -20.48
N LYS A 37 -43.59 19.68 -20.35
CA LYS A 37 -44.54 19.01 -19.44
C LYS A 37 -44.09 19.13 -17.99
N VAL A 38 -42.79 18.95 -17.76
CA VAL A 38 -42.10 19.36 -16.53
C VAL A 38 -41.44 20.69 -16.82
N ASN A 39 -41.66 21.70 -16.00
CA ASN A 39 -41.11 23.05 -16.25
C ASN A 39 -40.23 23.57 -15.12
N VAL A 40 -40.03 22.75 -14.07
CA VAL A 40 -39.03 22.99 -13.03
C VAL A 40 -38.28 21.69 -12.74
N LEU A 41 -36.96 21.69 -12.91
CA LEU A 41 -36.09 20.59 -12.50
C LEU A 41 -35.20 21.01 -11.32
N SER A 42 -35.26 20.25 -10.23
CA SER A 42 -34.33 20.37 -9.11
C SER A 42 -33.15 19.44 -9.35
N CYS A 43 -31.99 19.98 -9.69
CA CYS A 43 -30.85 19.21 -10.16
C CYS A 43 -29.71 19.18 -9.14
N SER A 44 -29.01 18.05 -9.06
CA SER A 44 -27.68 17.98 -8.44
C SER A 44 -26.57 18.40 -9.43
N THR A 45 -25.30 18.14 -9.12
CA THR A 45 -24.15 18.31 -10.03
C THR A 45 -24.27 17.54 -11.34
N THR A 46 -25.23 16.61 -11.46
CA THR A 46 -25.48 15.86 -12.71
C THR A 46 -25.75 16.74 -13.92
N MET A 47 -26.30 17.93 -13.71
CA MET A 47 -26.64 18.89 -14.78
C MET A 47 -25.59 19.99 -14.95
N GLU A 48 -24.52 19.95 -14.15
CA GLU A 48 -23.37 20.83 -14.27
C GLU A 48 -22.50 20.44 -15.48
N MET A 49 -22.38 19.14 -15.76
CA MET A 49 -21.66 18.56 -16.90
C MET A 49 -22.56 18.46 -18.15
N GLY A 50 -21.98 18.49 -19.35
CA GLY A 50 -22.55 18.86 -20.66
C GLY A 50 -23.82 18.21 -21.23
N VAL A 51 -24.81 17.80 -20.42
CA VAL A 51 -26.12 17.33 -20.89
C VAL A 51 -26.85 18.44 -21.65
N ASP A 52 -27.33 18.13 -22.86
CA ASP A 52 -28.14 19.04 -23.65
C ASP A 52 -29.61 18.93 -23.26
N ILE A 53 -30.11 19.95 -22.56
CA ILE A 53 -31.50 20.06 -22.10
C ILE A 53 -32.31 21.15 -22.81
N GLY A 54 -31.77 21.74 -23.89
CA GLY A 54 -32.42 22.83 -24.61
C GLY A 54 -32.10 24.22 -24.06
N GLY A 55 -32.89 25.22 -24.46
CA GLY A 55 -32.82 26.59 -23.95
C GLY A 55 -33.41 26.67 -22.54
N LEU A 56 -32.75 27.45 -21.67
CA LEU A 56 -33.18 27.65 -20.29
C LEU A 56 -33.25 29.14 -20.01
N SER A 57 -34.45 29.63 -19.73
CA SER A 57 -34.65 31.05 -19.42
C SER A 57 -34.12 31.41 -18.02
N ALA A 58 -34.08 30.46 -17.09
CA ALA A 58 -33.70 30.73 -15.70
C ALA A 58 -32.92 29.57 -15.07
N VAL A 59 -31.92 29.91 -14.26
CA VAL A 59 -31.24 28.97 -13.34
C VAL A 59 -31.33 29.53 -11.94
N ILE A 60 -31.82 28.72 -11.00
CA ILE A 60 -31.91 29.07 -9.59
C ILE A 60 -30.97 28.13 -8.82
N MET A 61 -29.93 28.70 -8.24
CA MET A 61 -29.00 27.99 -7.37
C MET A 61 -29.49 28.13 -5.93
N ASN A 62 -30.02 27.05 -5.37
CA ASN A 62 -30.55 27.03 -3.99
C ASN A 62 -29.45 27.20 -2.91
N ASN A 63 -28.20 26.90 -3.28
CA ASN A 63 -27.02 27.13 -2.46
C ASN A 63 -25.92 27.74 -3.32
N THR A 64 -25.01 28.46 -2.69
CA THR A 64 -23.79 28.97 -3.33
C THR A 64 -22.91 27.80 -3.82
N PRO A 65 -22.62 27.70 -5.14
CA PRO A 65 -21.74 26.67 -5.70
C PRO A 65 -20.34 26.70 -5.08
N PRO A 66 -19.69 25.55 -4.84
CA PRO A 66 -18.47 25.49 -4.03
C PRO A 66 -17.26 26.21 -4.65
N SER A 67 -17.11 26.18 -5.98
CA SER A 67 -16.07 26.93 -6.71
C SER A 67 -16.65 27.87 -7.77
N SER A 68 -15.83 28.83 -8.20
CA SER A 68 -16.17 29.77 -9.28
C SER A 68 -16.42 29.04 -10.59
N ALA A 69 -15.67 27.96 -10.86
CA ALA A 69 -15.87 27.11 -12.03
C ALA A 69 -17.26 26.45 -12.00
N ASN A 70 -17.68 25.89 -10.85
CA ASN A 70 -19.01 25.28 -10.74
C ASN A 70 -20.11 26.33 -10.95
N TYR A 71 -19.92 27.54 -10.41
CA TYR A 71 -20.85 28.64 -10.60
C TYR A 71 -21.03 28.97 -12.08
N LEU A 72 -19.92 29.21 -12.80
CA LEU A 72 -19.94 29.58 -14.21
C LEU A 72 -20.55 28.46 -15.08
N GLN A 73 -20.26 27.20 -14.77
CA GLN A 73 -20.87 26.06 -15.47
C GLN A 73 -22.39 25.98 -15.27
N ARG A 74 -22.88 26.22 -14.05
CA ARG A 74 -24.32 26.21 -13.72
C ARG A 74 -25.05 27.42 -14.29
N ALA A 75 -24.51 28.62 -14.09
CA ALA A 75 -25.10 29.85 -14.59
C ALA A 75 -25.14 29.88 -16.12
N GLY A 76 -24.08 29.39 -16.78
CA GLY A 76 -24.00 29.24 -18.25
C GLY A 76 -24.92 28.17 -18.86
N ARG A 77 -25.81 27.57 -18.06
CA ARG A 77 -26.93 26.77 -18.56
C ARG A 77 -28.08 27.64 -19.03
N ALA A 78 -28.29 28.79 -18.42
CA ALA A 78 -29.27 29.76 -18.89
C ALA A 78 -28.76 30.49 -20.14
N GLY A 79 -29.67 30.93 -21.03
CA GLY A 79 -29.32 31.81 -22.14
C GLY A 79 -28.58 31.15 -23.30
N ARG A 80 -28.71 29.83 -23.48
CA ARG A 80 -28.15 29.11 -24.62
C ARG A 80 -29.02 29.30 -25.87
N ARG A 81 -28.43 29.19 -27.07
CA ARG A 81 -29.11 29.19 -28.38
C ARG A 81 -29.86 30.48 -28.75
N GLY A 82 -29.42 31.63 -28.24
CA GLY A 82 -29.94 32.94 -28.66
C GLY A 82 -31.25 33.34 -27.96
N GLU A 83 -31.55 32.78 -26.79
CA GLU A 83 -32.64 33.28 -25.93
C GLU A 83 -32.39 34.75 -25.57
N GLY A 84 -33.38 35.61 -25.83
CA GLY A 84 -33.22 37.06 -25.72
C GLY A 84 -33.09 37.60 -24.29
N VAL A 85 -33.52 36.84 -23.28
CA VAL A 85 -33.40 37.19 -21.85
C VAL A 85 -33.18 35.91 -21.04
N SER A 86 -32.13 35.90 -20.23
CA SER A 86 -31.84 34.82 -19.28
C SER A 86 -31.35 35.38 -17.96
N PHE A 87 -31.69 34.75 -16.84
CA PHE A 87 -31.18 35.17 -15.53
C PHE A 87 -30.74 33.98 -14.68
N ALA A 88 -29.71 34.23 -13.85
CA ALA A 88 -29.23 33.29 -12.86
C ALA A 88 -29.40 33.92 -11.47
N VAL A 89 -30.05 33.21 -10.56
CA VAL A 89 -30.23 33.64 -9.17
C VAL A 89 -29.51 32.69 -8.25
N THR A 90 -28.74 33.21 -7.31
CA THR A 90 -28.08 32.41 -6.27
C THR A 90 -28.64 32.80 -4.91
N LEU A 91 -29.27 31.82 -4.26
CA LEU A 91 -29.63 31.92 -2.87
C LEU A 91 -28.40 31.60 -2.04
N CYS A 92 -27.92 32.61 -1.31
CA CYS A 92 -26.80 32.48 -0.39
C CYS A 92 -27.38 32.15 0.99
N PRO A 93 -27.32 30.88 1.44
CA PRO A 93 -27.72 30.55 2.81
C PRO A 93 -26.81 31.31 3.79
N GLY A 94 -27.23 31.42 5.06
CA GLY A 94 -26.37 31.85 6.18
C GLY A 94 -25.22 30.88 6.49
N SER A 95 -24.78 30.10 5.49
CA SER A 95 -23.53 29.39 5.52
C SER A 95 -22.42 30.38 5.12
N PRO A 96 -21.26 30.37 5.75
CA PRO A 96 -20.32 31.46 5.46
C PRO A 96 -19.56 31.39 4.12
N HIS A 97 -19.69 30.32 3.32
CA HIS A 97 -19.43 30.39 1.86
C HIS A 97 -20.50 31.23 1.15
N GLY A 98 -21.76 31.07 1.55
CA GLY A 98 -22.87 31.91 1.10
C GLY A 98 -22.67 33.38 1.44
N GLU A 99 -22.30 33.69 2.69
CA GLU A 99 -22.01 35.07 3.10
C GLU A 99 -20.83 35.68 2.35
N GLN A 100 -19.76 34.91 2.12
CA GLN A 100 -18.60 35.39 1.35
C GLN A 100 -18.98 35.75 -0.09
N VAL A 101 -19.77 34.91 -0.76
CA VAL A 101 -20.24 35.19 -2.12
C VAL A 101 -21.27 36.32 -2.13
N PHE A 102 -22.08 36.45 -1.09
CA PHE A 102 -23.02 37.57 -0.95
C PHE A 102 -22.29 38.92 -0.78
N GLU A 103 -21.23 38.97 0.03
CA GLU A 103 -20.38 40.16 0.20
C GLU A 103 -19.54 40.48 -1.06
N ASN A 104 -19.18 39.47 -1.84
CA ASN A 104 -18.41 39.62 -3.08
C ASN A 104 -19.13 38.92 -4.25
N PRO A 105 -20.20 39.51 -4.80
CA PRO A 105 -20.99 38.90 -5.88
C PRO A 105 -20.20 38.74 -7.19
N LEU A 106 -19.07 39.46 -7.34
CA LEU A 106 -18.19 39.36 -8.50
C LEU A 106 -17.15 38.23 -8.37
N TRP A 107 -17.08 37.55 -7.22
CA TRP A 107 -16.18 36.42 -6.98
C TRP A 107 -16.11 35.40 -8.12
N PRO A 108 -17.22 34.90 -8.72
CA PRO A 108 -17.11 33.85 -9.73
C PRO A 108 -16.50 34.35 -11.04
N PHE A 109 -16.51 35.66 -11.29
CA PHE A 109 -15.97 36.28 -12.51
C PHE A 109 -14.53 36.77 -12.34
N LEU A 110 -14.12 37.10 -11.11
CA LEU A 110 -12.78 37.62 -10.79
C LEU A 110 -11.81 36.53 -10.29
N SER A 111 -12.32 35.39 -9.84
CA SER A 111 -11.48 34.30 -9.33
C SER A 111 -10.65 33.68 -10.46
N ASN A 112 -9.34 33.58 -10.25
CA ASN A 112 -8.46 32.92 -11.20
C ASN A 112 -8.70 31.41 -11.18
N ILE A 113 -9.28 30.86 -12.26
CA ILE A 113 -9.46 29.41 -12.42
C ILE A 113 -8.15 28.86 -12.98
N GLY A 114 -7.35 28.26 -12.10
CA GLY A 114 -6.11 27.59 -12.50
C GLY A 114 -6.37 26.51 -13.55
N SER A 115 -5.50 26.41 -14.55
CA SER A 115 -5.55 25.27 -15.47
C SER A 115 -5.19 24.00 -14.71
N PRO A 116 -6.01 22.93 -14.76
CA PRO A 116 -5.69 21.69 -14.09
C PRO A 116 -4.38 21.14 -14.65
N ARG A 117 -3.41 20.87 -13.78
CA ARG A 117 -2.17 20.19 -14.14
C ARG A 117 -2.39 18.69 -14.03
N VAL A 118 -2.12 17.97 -15.10
CA VAL A 118 -2.08 16.50 -15.06
C VAL A 118 -0.63 16.10 -14.80
N GLY A 119 -0.34 15.69 -13.57
CA GLY A 119 0.96 15.14 -13.19
C GLY A 119 1.12 13.72 -13.71
N PHE A 120 2.22 13.42 -14.40
CA PHE A 120 2.58 12.07 -14.83
C PHE A 120 3.61 11.41 -13.91
N ASP A 121 3.76 11.96 -12.70
CA ASP A 121 4.81 11.59 -11.74
C ASP A 121 4.43 10.37 -10.88
N SER A 122 3.17 9.94 -10.92
CA SER A 122 2.70 8.77 -10.15
C SER A 122 3.01 7.46 -10.87
N GLU A 123 4.10 6.81 -10.45
CA GLU A 123 4.51 5.47 -10.92
C GLU A 123 3.34 4.46 -10.85
N ARG A 124 2.57 4.47 -9.76
CA ARG A 124 1.44 3.56 -9.55
C ARG A 124 0.30 3.77 -10.53
N LEU A 125 -0.07 5.03 -10.79
CA LEU A 125 -1.15 5.34 -11.74
C LEU A 125 -0.76 4.89 -13.14
N VAL A 126 0.47 5.20 -13.56
CA VAL A 126 0.99 4.77 -14.86
C VAL A 126 1.07 3.24 -14.93
N GLN A 127 1.51 2.57 -13.86
CA GLN A 127 1.57 1.11 -13.79
C GLN A 127 0.17 0.47 -13.94
N ARG A 128 -0.90 1.05 -13.39
CA ARG A 128 -2.27 0.54 -13.61
C ARG A 128 -2.69 0.62 -15.09
N HIS A 129 -2.29 1.66 -15.80
CA HIS A 129 -2.53 1.76 -17.24
C HIS A 129 -1.68 0.76 -18.03
N VAL A 130 -0.44 0.50 -17.60
CA VAL A 130 0.40 -0.58 -18.14
C VAL A 130 -0.29 -1.93 -17.94
N ASN A 131 -0.78 -2.22 -16.74
CA ASN A 131 -1.53 -3.44 -16.43
C ASN A 131 -2.76 -3.59 -17.34
N ALA A 132 -3.50 -2.51 -17.55
CA ALA A 132 -4.67 -2.49 -18.43
C ALA A 132 -4.31 -2.77 -19.90
N LEU A 133 -3.21 -2.22 -20.40
CA LEU A 133 -2.72 -2.48 -21.76
C LEU A 133 -2.29 -3.94 -21.93
N CYS A 134 -1.52 -4.47 -20.98
CA CYS A 134 -1.10 -5.88 -20.95
C CYS A 134 -2.32 -6.80 -20.94
N LEU A 135 -3.26 -6.57 -20.01
CA LEU A 135 -4.48 -7.38 -19.87
C LEU A 135 -5.34 -7.31 -21.14
N GLY A 136 -5.53 -6.12 -21.71
CA GLY A 136 -6.27 -5.96 -22.95
C GLY A 136 -5.65 -6.74 -24.11
N THR A 137 -4.32 -6.68 -24.25
CA THR A 137 -3.60 -7.41 -25.30
C THR A 137 -3.71 -8.92 -25.12
N PHE A 138 -3.58 -9.42 -23.89
CA PHE A 138 -3.76 -10.84 -23.60
C PHE A 138 -5.20 -11.32 -23.85
N LEU A 139 -6.19 -10.50 -23.50
CA LEU A 139 -7.61 -10.83 -23.66
C LEU A 139 -8.10 -10.79 -25.10
N ASP A 140 -7.35 -10.21 -26.05
CA ASP A 140 -7.69 -10.24 -27.49
C ASP A 140 -7.83 -11.69 -28.02
N ALA A 141 -7.20 -12.67 -27.37
CA ALA A 141 -7.31 -14.10 -27.68
C ALA A 141 -8.57 -14.79 -27.10
N TYR A 142 -9.40 -14.09 -26.31
CA TYR A 142 -10.53 -14.66 -25.57
C TYR A 142 -11.87 -13.96 -25.89
N ASP A 143 -13.00 -14.66 -25.66
CA ASP A 143 -14.34 -14.07 -25.83
C ASP A 143 -14.70 -13.15 -24.65
N VAL A 144 -14.77 -11.84 -24.93
CA VAL A 144 -15.06 -10.75 -23.98
C VAL A 144 -16.38 -10.91 -23.22
N ARG A 145 -17.29 -11.77 -23.69
CA ARG A 145 -18.55 -12.10 -22.99
C ARG A 145 -18.36 -12.96 -21.74
N ARG A 146 -17.17 -13.53 -21.52
CA ARG A 146 -16.86 -14.46 -20.40
C ARG A 146 -16.12 -13.84 -19.21
N LEU A 147 -16.02 -12.50 -19.12
CA LEU A 147 -15.27 -11.77 -18.08
C LEU A 147 -15.88 -11.86 -16.66
N LYS A 148 -15.99 -13.08 -16.14
CA LYS A 148 -16.34 -13.42 -14.76
C LYS A 148 -15.08 -13.79 -13.99
N THR A 149 -15.02 -13.43 -12.73
CA THR A 149 -13.91 -13.74 -11.80
C THR A 149 -13.62 -15.25 -11.72
N GLY A 150 -14.65 -16.08 -11.62
CA GLY A 150 -14.50 -17.53 -11.52
C GLY A 150 -13.88 -18.16 -12.76
N TRP A 151 -14.13 -17.62 -13.96
CA TRP A 151 -13.47 -18.07 -15.19
C TRP A 151 -11.99 -17.70 -15.21
N PHE A 152 -11.66 -16.50 -14.74
CA PHE A 152 -10.30 -15.97 -14.85
C PHE A 152 -9.36 -16.50 -13.76
N TYR A 153 -9.88 -16.71 -12.54
CA TYR A 153 -9.06 -17.10 -11.39
C TYR A 153 -9.00 -18.61 -11.12
N LYS A 154 -10.07 -19.37 -11.42
CA LYS A 154 -10.06 -20.81 -11.17
C LYS A 154 -9.17 -21.55 -12.16
N SER A 155 -8.37 -22.47 -11.64
CA SER A 155 -7.66 -23.45 -12.46
C SER A 155 -8.65 -24.39 -13.16
N ASP A 156 -8.38 -24.68 -14.42
CA ASP A 156 -9.07 -25.73 -15.18
C ASP A 156 -8.58 -27.13 -14.78
N GLU A 157 -9.09 -28.17 -15.46
CA GLU A 157 -8.71 -29.58 -15.25
C GLU A 157 -7.23 -29.86 -15.48
N THR A 158 -6.49 -28.94 -16.13
CA THR A 158 -5.04 -29.03 -16.36
C THR A 158 -4.21 -28.33 -15.28
N GLY A 159 -4.87 -27.65 -14.32
CA GLY A 159 -4.25 -26.93 -13.22
C GLY A 159 -3.93 -25.46 -13.53
N ALA A 160 -4.24 -24.97 -14.74
CA ALA A 160 -3.93 -23.59 -15.15
C ALA A 160 -5.19 -22.72 -15.17
N SER A 161 -5.12 -21.52 -14.59
CA SER A 161 -6.17 -20.49 -14.74
C SER A 161 -5.79 -19.49 -15.81
N PRO A 162 -6.74 -18.84 -16.52
CA PRO A 162 -6.43 -17.75 -17.45
C PRO A 162 -5.61 -16.61 -16.80
N GLY A 163 -5.85 -16.31 -15.53
CA GLY A 163 -5.03 -15.38 -14.74
C GLY A 163 -3.59 -15.88 -14.54
N GLY A 164 -3.41 -17.17 -14.24
CA GLY A 164 -2.07 -17.77 -14.16
C GLY A 164 -1.35 -17.79 -15.52
N GLN A 165 -2.08 -18.04 -16.61
CA GLN A 165 -1.56 -17.97 -17.97
C GLN A 165 -1.15 -16.53 -18.35
N PHE A 166 -1.91 -15.53 -17.92
CA PHE A 166 -1.54 -14.12 -18.09
C PHE A 166 -0.23 -13.78 -17.36
N VAL A 167 -0.06 -14.26 -16.12
CA VAL A 167 1.18 -14.07 -15.33
C VAL A 167 2.37 -14.69 -16.04
N GLU A 168 2.26 -15.94 -16.48
CA GLU A 168 3.30 -16.62 -17.28
C GLU A 168 3.59 -15.89 -18.59
N TRP A 169 2.55 -15.44 -19.29
CA TRP A 169 2.68 -14.69 -20.53
C TRP A 169 3.43 -13.37 -20.33
N CYS A 170 3.11 -12.60 -19.28
CA CYS A 170 3.84 -11.38 -18.94
C CYS A 170 5.34 -11.64 -18.73
N ARG A 171 5.69 -12.76 -18.09
CA ARG A 171 7.07 -13.11 -17.74
C ARG A 171 7.89 -13.68 -18.89
N LEU A 172 7.24 -14.35 -19.84
CA LEU A 172 7.95 -15.20 -20.81
C LEU A 172 7.71 -14.82 -22.28
N LYS A 173 6.59 -14.16 -22.61
CA LYS A 173 6.13 -14.00 -24.00
C LYS A 173 5.68 -12.58 -24.36
N ALA A 174 5.35 -11.74 -23.38
CA ALA A 174 4.81 -10.42 -23.64
C ALA A 174 5.80 -9.49 -24.37
N GLU A 175 7.11 -9.70 -24.21
CA GLU A 175 8.13 -8.92 -24.94
C GLU A 175 8.17 -9.22 -26.44
N ASP A 176 7.64 -10.36 -26.87
CA ASP A 176 7.62 -10.77 -28.28
C ASP A 176 6.45 -10.13 -29.06
N ASP A 177 5.48 -9.52 -28.36
CA ASP A 177 4.32 -8.87 -28.98
C ASP A 177 4.64 -7.43 -29.40
N GLU A 178 4.82 -7.21 -30.71
CA GLU A 178 5.16 -5.89 -31.27
C GLU A 178 4.15 -4.79 -30.95
N ARG A 179 2.84 -5.14 -30.92
CA ARG A 179 1.78 -4.18 -30.63
C ARG A 179 1.83 -3.76 -29.17
N LEU A 180 2.06 -4.70 -28.26
CA LEU A 180 2.26 -4.41 -26.84
C LEU A 180 3.49 -3.53 -26.64
N VAL A 181 4.62 -3.89 -27.24
CA VAL A 181 5.89 -3.17 -27.11
C VAL A 181 5.76 -1.72 -27.60
N SER A 182 5.13 -1.50 -28.75
CA SER A 182 4.88 -0.15 -29.25
C SER A 182 3.91 0.61 -28.35
N GLY A 183 2.86 -0.05 -27.85
CA GLY A 183 1.89 0.53 -26.93
C GLY A 183 2.52 0.97 -25.60
N LEU A 184 3.36 0.11 -25.00
CA LEU A 184 4.08 0.39 -23.76
C LEU A 184 5.00 1.60 -23.93
N SER A 185 5.78 1.64 -25.01
CA SER A 185 6.72 2.74 -25.29
C SER A 185 6.00 4.08 -25.41
N ASN A 186 4.82 4.10 -26.04
CA ASN A 186 3.99 5.29 -26.14
C ASN A 186 3.35 5.67 -24.80
N LEU A 187 2.87 4.69 -24.04
CA LEU A 187 2.18 4.90 -22.77
C LEU A 187 3.09 5.47 -21.69
N VAL A 188 4.34 4.99 -21.59
CA VAL A 188 5.27 5.44 -20.56
C VAL A 188 6.00 6.73 -20.91
N ARG A 189 5.89 7.19 -22.17
CA ARG A 189 6.61 8.36 -22.66
C ARG A 189 6.27 9.62 -21.84
N GLY A 190 7.30 10.23 -21.25
CA GLY A 190 7.14 11.45 -20.45
C GLY A 190 6.50 11.23 -19.08
N THR A 191 6.43 9.99 -18.59
CA THR A 191 5.91 9.63 -17.27
C THR A 191 7.03 9.26 -16.29
N ALA A 192 6.71 9.08 -15.00
CA ALA A 192 7.65 8.64 -13.97
C ALA A 192 8.34 7.29 -14.26
N VAL A 193 7.74 6.44 -15.10
CA VAL A 193 8.29 5.12 -15.46
C VAL A 193 8.94 5.08 -16.84
N ASN A 194 9.10 6.24 -17.50
CA ASN A 194 9.65 6.31 -18.86
C ASN A 194 11.03 5.65 -19.01
N ALA A 195 11.88 5.72 -17.98
CA ALA A 195 13.21 5.12 -18.01
C ALA A 195 13.27 3.68 -17.45
N ARG A 196 12.12 3.11 -17.06
CA ARG A 196 12.08 1.71 -16.60
C ARG A 196 12.22 0.79 -17.80
N ALA A 197 12.96 -0.31 -17.63
CA ALA A 197 13.01 -1.37 -18.62
C ALA A 197 11.62 -1.98 -18.84
N ARG A 198 11.34 -2.43 -20.07
CA ARG A 198 10.07 -3.09 -20.42
C ARG A 198 9.85 -4.36 -19.59
N SER A 199 10.88 -5.19 -19.44
CA SER A 199 10.86 -6.38 -18.58
C SER A 199 10.41 -6.08 -17.15
N TRP A 200 10.83 -4.93 -16.60
CA TRP A 200 10.43 -4.50 -15.27
C TRP A 200 8.92 -4.19 -15.20
N LEU A 201 8.38 -3.47 -16.19
CA LEU A 201 6.95 -3.12 -16.27
C LEU A 201 6.07 -4.38 -16.36
N LEU A 202 6.54 -5.38 -17.11
CA LEU A 202 5.86 -6.65 -17.31
C LEU A 202 5.91 -7.53 -16.06
N GLU A 203 7.08 -7.65 -15.41
CA GLU A 203 7.18 -8.37 -14.13
C GLU A 203 6.30 -7.70 -13.06
N ARG A 204 6.29 -6.37 -12.99
CA ARG A 204 5.45 -5.65 -12.03
C ARG A 204 3.95 -5.87 -12.29
N THR A 205 3.56 -5.99 -13.56
CA THR A 205 2.20 -6.37 -13.96
C THR A 205 1.86 -7.78 -13.48
N ALA A 206 2.77 -8.73 -13.67
CA ALA A 206 2.60 -10.12 -13.22
C ALA A 206 2.46 -10.21 -11.69
N GLU A 207 3.34 -9.55 -10.94
CA GLU A 207 3.29 -9.45 -9.48
C GLU A 207 1.95 -8.88 -9.00
N SER A 208 1.51 -7.77 -9.60
CA SER A 208 0.27 -7.08 -9.21
C SER A 208 -0.97 -7.95 -9.46
N LEU A 209 -0.98 -8.77 -10.51
CA LEU A 209 -2.11 -9.70 -10.72
C LEU A 209 -2.07 -10.85 -9.72
N LEU A 210 -0.89 -11.41 -9.44
CA LEU A 210 -0.74 -12.48 -8.45
C LEU A 210 -1.30 -12.02 -7.09
N GLU A 211 -0.93 -10.83 -6.63
CA GLU A 211 -1.46 -10.25 -5.38
C GLU A 211 -3.01 -10.19 -5.39
N ALA A 212 -3.61 -9.75 -6.49
CA ALA A 212 -5.08 -9.69 -6.63
C ALA A 212 -5.75 -11.07 -6.67
N MET A 213 -5.12 -12.06 -7.33
CA MET A 213 -5.58 -13.44 -7.38
C MET A 213 -5.54 -14.08 -5.99
N GLU A 214 -4.48 -13.83 -5.22
CA GLU A 214 -4.30 -14.38 -3.87
C GLU A 214 -5.29 -13.81 -2.86
N GLU A 215 -5.64 -12.52 -2.98
CA GLU A 215 -6.70 -11.92 -2.19
C GLU A 215 -8.06 -12.59 -2.47
N TRP A 216 -8.40 -12.80 -3.73
CA TRP A 216 -9.64 -13.48 -4.12
C TRP A 216 -9.65 -14.95 -3.67
N GLN A 217 -8.53 -15.67 -3.85
CA GLN A 217 -8.43 -17.09 -3.51
C GLN A 217 -8.59 -17.31 -2.00
N ARG A 218 -8.01 -16.44 -1.16
CA ARG A 218 -8.22 -16.48 0.30
C ARG A 218 -9.69 -16.34 0.70
N GLU A 219 -10.42 -15.45 0.03
CA GLU A 219 -11.84 -15.25 0.28
C GLU A 219 -12.67 -16.48 -0.14
N VAL A 220 -12.30 -17.13 -1.25
CA VAL A 220 -12.94 -18.38 -1.70
C VAL A 220 -12.61 -19.57 -0.81
N ASP A 221 -11.37 -19.69 -0.35
CA ASP A 221 -10.93 -20.81 0.49
C ASP A 221 -11.60 -20.76 1.86
N ALA A 222 -11.68 -19.58 2.50
CA ALA A 222 -12.44 -19.40 3.74
C ALA A 222 -13.89 -19.90 3.61
N LEU A 223 -14.61 -19.43 2.57
CA LEU A 223 -15.99 -19.82 2.32
C LEU A 223 -16.16 -21.32 1.99
N ARG A 224 -15.14 -21.96 1.42
CA ARG A 224 -15.14 -23.40 1.15
C ARG A 224 -14.88 -24.19 2.42
N GLU A 225 -13.94 -23.77 3.24
CA GLU A 225 -13.67 -24.37 4.55
C GLU A 225 -14.94 -24.34 5.42
N ASP A 226 -15.69 -23.24 5.41
CA ASP A 226 -16.98 -23.18 6.11
C ASP A 226 -18.02 -24.10 5.51
N ALA A 227 -18.11 -24.15 4.18
CA ALA A 227 -19.08 -25.00 3.50
C ALA A 227 -18.83 -26.48 3.83
N GLN A 228 -17.56 -26.89 3.94
CA GLN A 228 -17.15 -28.25 4.30
C GLN A 228 -17.56 -28.63 5.73
N GLN A 229 -17.67 -27.68 6.67
CA GLN A 229 -18.16 -27.95 8.03
C GLN A 229 -19.60 -28.50 8.06
N PHE A 230 -20.36 -28.32 6.98
CA PHE A 230 -21.74 -28.81 6.83
C PHE A 230 -21.84 -30.08 5.95
N GLU A 231 -20.76 -30.52 5.30
CA GLU A 231 -20.72 -31.73 4.47
C GLU A 231 -20.57 -32.98 5.37
N GLY A 232 -21.72 -33.51 5.83
CA GLY A 232 -21.76 -34.72 6.66
C GLY A 232 -23.10 -34.92 7.38
N GLN A 233 -23.93 -33.89 7.47
CA GLN A 233 -25.24 -33.92 8.14
C GLN A 233 -26.40 -34.30 7.19
N GLY A 234 -26.26 -35.37 6.39
CA GLY A 234 -27.36 -36.16 5.80
C GLY A 234 -28.44 -35.51 4.91
N GLU A 235 -28.60 -34.18 4.85
CA GLU A 235 -29.66 -33.52 4.09
C GLU A 235 -29.15 -32.33 3.24
N PRO A 236 -29.36 -32.32 1.91
CA PRO A 236 -28.91 -31.27 0.99
C PRO A 236 -29.71 -29.95 1.09
N ARG A 237 -30.39 -29.69 2.22
CA ARG A 237 -31.35 -28.59 2.40
C ARG A 237 -31.07 -27.68 3.60
N VAL A 238 -29.88 -27.72 4.21
CA VAL A 238 -29.48 -26.74 5.23
C VAL A 238 -29.32 -25.37 4.55
N PRO A 239 -30.14 -24.35 4.87
CA PRO A 239 -30.07 -23.10 4.09
C PRO A 239 -28.78 -22.28 4.29
N ALA A 240 -27.90 -22.67 5.22
CA ALA A 240 -26.59 -22.07 5.48
C ALA A 240 -25.60 -22.52 4.39
N LEU A 241 -25.56 -23.81 4.09
CA LEU A 241 -24.81 -24.36 2.96
C LEU A 241 -25.30 -23.74 1.64
N LEU A 242 -26.61 -23.57 1.46
CA LEU A 242 -27.16 -22.90 0.28
C LEU A 242 -26.76 -21.41 0.19
N ALA A 243 -26.59 -20.72 1.32
CA ALA A 243 -26.15 -19.33 1.35
C ALA A 243 -24.65 -19.20 1.04
N LEU A 244 -23.80 -20.03 1.64
CA LEU A 244 -22.36 -20.12 1.33
C LEU A 244 -22.15 -20.49 -0.15
N GLN A 245 -22.90 -21.45 -0.67
CA GLN A 245 -22.87 -21.81 -2.10
C GLN A 245 -23.35 -20.66 -3.01
N ARG A 246 -24.33 -19.84 -2.58
CA ARG A 246 -24.76 -18.64 -3.32
C ARG A 246 -23.70 -17.54 -3.27
N GLN A 247 -22.98 -17.41 -2.16
CA GLN A 247 -21.90 -16.42 -2.00
C GLN A 247 -20.68 -16.80 -2.84
N LEU A 248 -20.24 -18.06 -2.78
CA LEU A 248 -19.24 -18.61 -3.68
C LEU A 248 -19.63 -18.39 -5.15
N ARG A 249 -20.88 -18.70 -5.51
CA ARG A 249 -21.38 -18.44 -6.87
C ARG A 249 -21.36 -16.96 -7.23
N ARG A 250 -21.76 -16.06 -6.33
CA ARG A 250 -21.71 -14.62 -6.57
C ARG A 250 -20.27 -14.13 -6.77
N LEU A 251 -19.35 -14.54 -5.91
CA LEU A 251 -17.92 -14.20 -6.01
C LEU A 251 -17.29 -14.72 -7.29
N GLU A 252 -17.77 -15.83 -7.84
CA GLU A 252 -17.33 -16.42 -9.11
C GLU A 252 -18.02 -15.80 -10.33
N GLU A 253 -19.20 -15.23 -10.17
CA GLU A 253 -19.98 -14.60 -11.24
C GLU A 253 -19.82 -13.08 -11.30
N GLU A 254 -19.04 -12.49 -10.40
CA GLU A 254 -18.73 -11.06 -10.36
C GLU A 254 -17.98 -10.64 -11.63
N TYR A 255 -18.21 -9.40 -12.06
CA TYR A 255 -17.58 -8.88 -13.28
C TYR A 255 -16.08 -8.62 -13.06
N LEU A 256 -15.24 -9.28 -13.85
CA LEU A 256 -13.79 -9.30 -13.67
C LEU A 256 -13.17 -7.90 -13.62
N LEU A 257 -13.56 -6.99 -14.51
CA LEU A 257 -12.93 -5.66 -14.58
C LEU A 257 -13.28 -4.80 -13.36
N SER A 258 -14.51 -4.90 -12.86
CA SER A 258 -14.91 -4.22 -11.61
C SER A 258 -14.06 -4.71 -10.45
N GLU A 259 -13.81 -6.01 -10.42
CA GLU A 259 -13.08 -6.65 -9.35
C GLU A 259 -11.58 -6.32 -9.38
N LEU A 260 -10.96 -6.33 -10.56
CA LEU A 260 -9.58 -5.89 -10.75
C LEU A 260 -9.39 -4.39 -10.46
N ALA A 261 -10.39 -3.55 -10.74
CA ALA A 261 -10.37 -2.14 -10.33
C ALA A 261 -10.48 -1.99 -8.81
N ASN A 262 -11.36 -2.76 -8.15
CA ASN A 262 -11.51 -2.78 -6.69
C ASN A 262 -10.22 -3.19 -5.98
N ARG A 263 -9.49 -4.18 -6.53
CA ARG A 263 -8.16 -4.63 -6.08
C ARG A 263 -7.00 -3.80 -6.64
N GLN A 264 -7.29 -2.62 -7.20
CA GLN A 264 -6.27 -1.64 -7.62
C GLN A 264 -5.33 -2.09 -8.74
N PHE A 265 -5.60 -3.22 -9.39
CA PHE A 265 -4.87 -3.72 -10.56
C PHE A 265 -5.15 -2.87 -11.80
N LEU A 266 -6.40 -2.45 -12.00
CA LEU A 266 -6.84 -1.55 -13.07
C LEU A 266 -7.09 -0.11 -12.58
N PRO A 267 -7.09 0.89 -13.48
CA PRO A 267 -7.55 2.24 -13.16
C PRO A 267 -9.03 2.25 -12.75
N GLY A 268 -9.36 2.95 -11.65
CA GLY A 268 -10.71 2.99 -11.09
C GLY A 268 -11.62 4.13 -11.59
N TYR A 269 -11.13 4.99 -12.49
CA TYR A 269 -11.71 6.31 -12.82
C TYR A 269 -13.13 6.31 -13.45
N GLY A 270 -13.73 5.14 -13.69
CA GLY A 270 -15.11 5.01 -14.20
C GLY A 270 -15.98 4.00 -13.44
N PHE A 271 -15.46 3.34 -12.40
CA PHE A 271 -16.18 2.33 -11.62
C PHE A 271 -16.23 2.77 -10.16
N PRO A 272 -17.42 2.97 -9.56
CA PRO A 272 -17.52 3.32 -8.15
C PRO A 272 -17.02 2.16 -7.28
N THR A 273 -15.74 2.15 -6.92
CA THR A 273 -15.17 1.11 -6.05
C THR A 273 -15.51 1.41 -4.58
N GLY A 274 -15.92 0.40 -3.81
CA GLY A 274 -16.29 0.59 -2.39
C GLY A 274 -17.58 1.39 -2.18
N VAL A 275 -18.51 1.31 -3.12
CA VAL A 275 -19.83 1.95 -3.02
C VAL A 275 -20.84 1.03 -2.36
N VAL A 276 -21.60 1.58 -1.43
CA VAL A 276 -22.67 0.88 -0.72
C VAL A 276 -24.02 1.51 -1.06
N SER A 277 -25.04 0.66 -1.17
CA SER A 277 -26.40 1.09 -1.54
C SER A 277 -27.24 1.42 -0.31
N PHE A 278 -28.14 2.38 -0.46
CA PHE A 278 -29.26 2.62 0.45
C PHE A 278 -30.55 2.06 -0.16
N VAL A 279 -31.25 1.20 0.57
CA VAL A 279 -32.47 0.53 0.10
C VAL A 279 -33.71 1.21 0.71
N PRO A 280 -34.37 2.16 0.02
CA PRO A 280 -35.55 2.85 0.54
C PRO A 280 -36.87 2.12 0.35
N THR A 281 -36.87 0.97 -0.32
CA THR A 281 -38.13 0.29 -0.70
C THR A 281 -38.95 -0.10 0.53
N THR A 282 -40.16 0.45 0.63
CA THR A 282 -41.18 0.08 1.62
C THR A 282 -42.26 -0.83 1.02
N ILE A 283 -43.15 -1.37 1.87
CA ILE A 283 -44.25 -2.24 1.44
C ILE A 283 -45.24 -1.53 0.52
N ASP A 284 -45.45 -0.23 0.70
CA ASP A 284 -46.36 0.57 -0.12
C ASP A 284 -45.79 0.76 -1.54
N ASP A 285 -44.48 0.93 -1.66
CA ASP A 285 -43.80 1.04 -2.96
C ASP A 285 -43.86 -0.29 -3.74
N LEU A 286 -43.77 -1.43 -3.05
CA LEU A 286 -43.91 -2.76 -3.66
C LEU A 286 -45.32 -3.00 -4.19
N LYS A 287 -46.35 -2.69 -3.39
CA LYS A 287 -47.76 -2.79 -3.79
C LYS A 287 -48.08 -1.89 -4.99
N LYS A 288 -47.50 -0.69 -5.05
CA LYS A 288 -47.64 0.22 -6.19
C LYS A 288 -47.02 -0.36 -7.47
N LYS A 289 -45.81 -0.93 -7.38
CA LYS A 289 -45.14 -1.58 -8.52
C LYS A 289 -45.86 -2.84 -9.01
N GLU A 290 -46.48 -3.62 -8.12
CA GLU A 290 -47.31 -4.76 -8.52
C GLU A 290 -48.55 -4.33 -9.29
N ARG A 291 -49.21 -3.25 -8.86
CA ARG A 291 -50.33 -2.65 -9.61
C ARG A 291 -49.90 -2.15 -10.99
N GLU A 292 -48.71 -1.56 -11.10
CA GLU A 292 -48.16 -1.08 -12.38
C GLU A 292 -47.70 -2.23 -13.31
N ARG A 293 -47.20 -3.35 -12.74
CA ARG A 293 -46.78 -4.56 -13.47
C ARG A 293 -47.92 -5.23 -14.26
N GLN A 294 -49.16 -5.11 -13.81
CA GLN A 294 -50.32 -5.65 -14.54
C GLN A 294 -50.64 -4.90 -15.85
N SER A 295 -49.93 -3.81 -16.17
CA SER A 295 -50.25 -2.95 -17.34
C SER A 295 -49.23 -2.92 -18.48
N ARG A 296 -48.13 -3.70 -18.47
CA ARG A 296 -47.21 -3.81 -19.65
C ARG A 296 -46.23 -5.00 -19.56
N GLU A 297 -46.12 -5.74 -20.66
CA GLU A 297 -45.37 -6.99 -20.89
C GLU A 297 -43.84 -6.87 -21.10
N GLU A 298 -43.19 -5.78 -20.69
CA GLU A 298 -41.72 -5.65 -20.84
C GLU A 298 -41.02 -5.36 -19.49
N ALA A 299 -40.67 -6.41 -18.74
CA ALA A 299 -39.95 -6.25 -17.48
C ALA A 299 -38.98 -7.39 -17.12
N LEU A 300 -38.33 -8.03 -18.11
CA LEU A 300 -37.17 -8.89 -17.87
C LEU A 300 -35.89 -8.06 -18.04
N GLY A 301 -35.18 -7.81 -16.92
CA GLY A 301 -33.87 -7.15 -16.92
C GLY A 301 -33.71 -5.88 -16.06
N LYS A 302 -34.58 -5.62 -15.07
CA LYS A 302 -34.46 -4.44 -14.18
C LYS A 302 -33.52 -4.74 -12.99
N ARG A 303 -32.26 -4.33 -13.05
CA ARG A 303 -31.50 -4.00 -11.83
C ARG A 303 -32.17 -2.78 -11.19
N LEU A 304 -32.57 -2.88 -9.93
CA LEU A 304 -33.02 -1.71 -9.16
C LEU A 304 -31.79 -0.82 -8.91
N GLY A 305 -31.72 0.33 -9.58
CA GLY A 305 -30.71 1.35 -9.30
C GLY A 305 -31.03 2.03 -7.97
N TYR A 306 -30.57 1.45 -6.86
CA TYR A 306 -30.66 2.08 -5.55
C TYR A 306 -29.67 3.24 -5.43
N PRO A 307 -30.01 4.29 -4.66
CA PRO A 307 -29.08 5.33 -4.26
C PRO A 307 -27.82 4.70 -3.68
N SER A 308 -26.66 5.23 -4.06
CA SER A 308 -25.40 4.67 -3.62
C SER A 308 -24.35 5.75 -3.40
N ARG A 309 -23.46 5.49 -2.44
CA ARG A 309 -22.39 6.39 -1.99
C ARG A 309 -21.13 5.59 -1.69
N GLN A 310 -19.97 6.23 -1.77
CA GLN A 310 -18.73 5.67 -1.22
C GLN A 310 -18.93 5.36 0.28
N LEU A 311 -18.33 4.27 0.75
CA LEU A 311 -18.56 3.72 2.08
C LEU A 311 -18.46 4.75 3.22
N GLU A 312 -17.43 5.59 3.20
CA GLU A 312 -17.19 6.65 4.18
C GLU A 312 -18.32 7.70 4.22
N ILE A 313 -18.81 8.10 3.05
CA ILE A 313 -19.94 9.04 2.93
C ILE A 313 -21.23 8.34 3.35
N ALA A 314 -21.39 7.07 3.00
CA ALA A 314 -22.55 6.29 3.36
C ALA A 314 -22.65 6.02 4.86
N ILE A 315 -21.55 5.77 5.57
CA ILE A 315 -21.54 5.65 7.03
C ILE A 315 -21.96 6.99 7.69
N ARG A 316 -21.72 8.12 7.01
CA ARG A 316 -22.20 9.44 7.47
C ARG A 316 -23.68 9.66 7.17
N GLU A 317 -24.12 9.38 5.94
CA GLU A 317 -25.44 9.75 5.43
C GLU A 317 -26.51 8.68 5.66
N TYR A 318 -26.13 7.40 5.71
CA TYR A 318 -27.04 6.25 5.69
C TYR A 318 -26.97 5.39 6.96
N ALA A 319 -26.09 5.72 7.92
CA ALA A 319 -26.00 4.95 9.16
C ALA A 319 -27.35 4.91 9.91
N PRO A 320 -27.64 3.83 10.66
CA PRO A 320 -28.90 3.70 11.40
C PRO A 320 -29.15 4.92 12.30
N GLY A 321 -30.35 5.48 12.19
CA GLY A 321 -30.75 6.75 12.81
C GLY A 321 -30.71 7.95 11.86
N ALA A 322 -29.92 7.93 10.79
CA ALA A 322 -29.84 9.04 9.84
C ALA A 322 -31.11 9.15 8.97
N GLU A 323 -31.46 10.37 8.59
CA GLU A 323 -32.56 10.67 7.67
C GLU A 323 -32.06 11.00 6.26
N VAL A 324 -32.62 10.31 5.26
CA VAL A 324 -32.22 10.41 3.86
C VAL A 324 -33.37 10.98 3.04
N VAL A 325 -33.14 12.11 2.38
CA VAL A 325 -34.13 12.77 1.51
C VAL A 325 -33.97 12.28 0.07
N MET A 326 -35.05 11.76 -0.53
CA MET A 326 -35.09 11.30 -1.93
C MET A 326 -36.48 11.49 -2.53
N ASP A 327 -36.55 12.04 -3.75
CA ASP A 327 -37.80 12.26 -4.50
C ASP A 327 -38.88 12.98 -3.67
N GLY A 328 -38.46 13.98 -2.89
CA GLY A 328 -39.35 14.78 -2.02
C GLY A 328 -39.85 14.08 -0.75
N ARG A 329 -39.34 12.89 -0.44
CA ARG A 329 -39.65 12.09 0.75
C ARG A 329 -38.43 11.92 1.64
N VAL A 330 -38.65 11.79 2.93
CA VAL A 330 -37.63 11.56 3.96
C VAL A 330 -37.78 10.14 4.48
N TYR A 331 -36.67 9.42 4.45
CA TYR A 331 -36.56 8.02 4.84
C TYR A 331 -35.61 7.89 6.03
N GLN A 332 -36.02 7.18 7.08
CA GLN A 332 -35.14 6.93 8.22
C GLN A 332 -34.39 5.59 8.02
N SER A 333 -33.06 5.62 8.12
CA SER A 333 -32.26 4.40 8.11
C SER A 333 -32.46 3.61 9.41
N SER A 334 -32.88 2.35 9.31
CA SER A 334 -33.20 1.50 10.48
C SER A 334 -32.28 0.29 10.62
N GLY A 335 -31.28 0.17 9.73
CA GLY A 335 -30.37 -0.97 9.75
C GLY A 335 -29.41 -1.05 8.58
N VAL A 336 -28.62 -2.11 8.59
CA VAL A 336 -27.67 -2.46 7.53
C VAL A 336 -28.21 -3.60 6.70
N THR A 337 -27.93 -3.60 5.40
CA THR A 337 -28.16 -4.80 4.59
C THR A 337 -27.07 -5.79 4.93
N LEU A 338 -27.45 -6.91 5.53
CA LEU A 338 -26.54 -8.02 5.73
C LEU A 338 -26.32 -8.70 4.37
N ASN A 339 -25.07 -8.99 4.01
CA ASN A 339 -24.77 -9.98 2.97
C ASN A 339 -25.11 -11.38 3.53
N TRP A 340 -26.38 -11.71 3.75
CA TRP A 340 -26.72 -12.97 4.39
C TRP A 340 -28.05 -13.59 3.98
N HIS A 341 -28.05 -14.91 3.99
CA HIS A 341 -29.18 -15.69 4.52
C HIS A 341 -28.63 -16.74 5.50
N ILE A 342 -28.80 -16.55 6.81
CA ILE A 342 -28.69 -17.63 7.80
C ILE A 342 -30.07 -18.30 7.93
N PRO A 343 -30.21 -19.62 7.85
CA PRO A 343 -31.44 -20.31 8.25
C PRO A 343 -31.66 -20.42 9.76
N PRO A 344 -32.92 -20.59 10.18
CA PRO A 344 -33.22 -20.99 11.55
C PRO A 344 -32.78 -22.43 11.80
N GLY A 345 -32.02 -22.66 12.89
CA GLY A 345 -31.66 -24.01 13.38
C GLY A 345 -30.18 -24.27 13.70
N VAL A 346 -29.26 -23.33 13.43
CA VAL A 346 -27.82 -23.52 13.71
C VAL A 346 -27.38 -22.67 14.91
N GLU A 347 -27.05 -23.31 16.04
CA GLU A 347 -26.58 -22.63 17.26
C GLU A 347 -25.12 -22.16 17.20
N ASN A 348 -24.33 -22.58 16.21
CA ASN A 348 -22.95 -22.10 16.01
C ASN A 348 -22.62 -21.95 14.51
N ALA A 349 -23.17 -20.92 13.86
CA ALA A 349 -22.72 -20.50 12.54
C ALA A 349 -21.58 -19.48 12.69
N ASN A 350 -20.35 -19.98 12.91
CA ASN A 350 -19.15 -19.18 12.70
C ASN A 350 -18.89 -19.12 11.20
N GLU A 351 -19.47 -18.14 10.51
CA GLU A 351 -18.74 -17.32 9.53
C GLU A 351 -19.61 -16.18 9.01
N VAL A 352 -19.74 -15.12 9.82
CA VAL A 352 -19.00 -13.85 9.64
C VAL A 352 -19.59 -12.98 8.50
N GLN A 353 -20.54 -12.11 8.86
CA GLN A 353 -20.35 -10.73 8.38
C GLN A 353 -18.94 -10.33 8.80
N ALA A 354 -18.18 -9.64 7.95
CA ALA A 354 -16.80 -9.20 8.22
C ALA A 354 -16.73 -8.27 9.46
N LEU A 355 -16.94 -8.86 10.63
CA LEU A 355 -16.66 -8.34 11.94
C LEU A 355 -15.17 -8.37 12.02
N ARG A 356 -14.61 -7.20 11.81
CA ARG A 356 -13.18 -6.97 11.78
C ARG A 356 -12.82 -6.24 13.05
N HIS A 357 -11.55 -6.32 13.37
CA HIS A 357 -10.95 -5.60 14.46
C HIS A 357 -10.07 -4.52 13.85
N VAL A 358 -10.43 -3.27 14.10
CA VAL A 358 -9.51 -2.16 13.84
C VAL A 358 -8.64 -2.00 15.06
N TRP A 359 -7.36 -1.73 14.84
CA TRP A 359 -6.40 -1.56 15.91
C TRP A 359 -5.47 -0.39 15.68
N ARG A 360 -4.95 0.13 16.79
CA ARG A 360 -4.05 1.27 16.84
C ARG A 360 -3.02 1.07 17.93
N CYS A 361 -1.74 1.17 17.59
CA CYS A 361 -0.68 1.16 18.57
C CYS A 361 -0.64 2.49 19.35
N ARG A 362 -0.56 2.42 20.69
CA ARG A 362 -0.42 3.60 21.55
C ARG A 362 1.01 4.17 21.59
N ARG A 363 2.00 3.44 21.05
CA ARG A 363 3.42 3.83 21.04
C ARG A 363 3.83 4.46 19.72
N CYS A 364 3.77 3.71 18.61
CA CYS A 364 4.16 4.21 17.29
C CYS A 364 2.99 4.84 16.52
N GLY A 365 1.75 4.58 16.95
CA GLY A 365 0.57 5.15 16.30
C GLY A 365 0.23 4.53 14.94
N ILE A 366 0.82 3.39 14.58
CA ILE A 366 0.38 2.62 13.42
C ILE A 366 -1.04 2.11 13.67
N THR A 367 -1.85 2.18 12.61
CA THR A 367 -3.20 1.63 12.58
C THR A 367 -3.25 0.54 11.53
N GLY A 368 -4.07 -0.47 11.81
CA GLY A 368 -4.35 -1.54 10.87
C GLY A 368 -5.69 -2.14 11.21
N ASP A 369 -6.09 -3.11 10.40
CA ASP A 369 -7.32 -3.83 10.64
C ASP A 369 -7.18 -5.28 10.18
N ALA A 370 -7.86 -6.19 10.87
CA ALA A 370 -7.78 -7.63 10.64
C ALA A 370 -9.14 -8.28 10.88
N ILE A 371 -9.37 -9.46 10.30
CA ILE A 371 -10.56 -10.25 10.60
C ILE A 371 -10.43 -10.83 12.01
N ALA A 372 -9.31 -11.52 12.26
CA ALA A 372 -8.95 -12.00 13.58
C ALA A 372 -8.68 -10.85 14.54
N GLU A 373 -8.92 -11.10 15.83
CA GLU A 373 -8.58 -10.14 16.87
C GLU A 373 -7.05 -10.00 16.94
N PRO A 374 -6.50 -8.78 16.80
CA PRO A 374 -5.06 -8.56 16.82
C PRO A 374 -4.49 -8.80 18.22
N GLU A 375 -3.23 -9.23 18.24
CA GLU A 375 -2.44 -9.38 19.46
C GLU A 375 -2.37 -8.06 20.23
N SER A 376 -2.12 -8.18 21.54
CA SER A 376 -2.00 -7.00 22.43
C SER A 376 -0.77 -6.14 22.12
N ASP A 377 0.21 -6.71 21.42
CA ASP A 377 1.47 -6.08 21.07
C ASP A 377 1.50 -5.64 19.62
N CYS A 378 2.04 -4.45 19.38
CA CYS A 378 2.09 -3.88 18.04
C CYS A 378 3.09 -4.62 17.16
N PRO A 379 2.73 -5.03 15.93
CA PRO A 379 3.63 -5.76 15.03
C PRO A 379 4.84 -4.94 14.56
N HIS A 380 4.86 -3.62 14.81
CA HIS A 380 5.95 -2.74 14.39
C HIS A 380 6.88 -2.32 15.54
N CYS A 381 6.36 -2.17 16.76
CA CYS A 381 7.16 -1.60 17.87
C CYS A 381 6.93 -2.28 19.22
N GLU A 382 6.19 -3.40 19.22
CA GLU A 382 5.86 -4.21 20.41
C GLU A 382 5.21 -3.37 21.53
N GLY A 383 4.56 -2.27 21.15
CA GLY A 383 3.87 -1.38 22.06
C GLY A 383 2.39 -1.77 22.20
N PRO A 384 1.73 -1.35 23.28
CA PRO A 384 0.34 -1.75 23.55
C PRO A 384 -0.61 -1.27 22.46
N VAL A 385 -1.54 -2.15 22.08
CA VAL A 385 -2.54 -1.93 21.03
C VAL A 385 -3.92 -1.66 21.62
N GLU A 386 -4.57 -0.60 21.13
CA GLU A 386 -6.00 -0.35 21.32
C GLU A 386 -6.75 -1.00 20.16
N LYS A 387 -7.80 -1.78 20.44
CA LYS A 387 -8.54 -2.53 19.44
C LYS A 387 -10.04 -2.39 19.63
N GLU A 388 -10.76 -2.32 18.52
CA GLU A 388 -12.20 -2.09 18.48
C GLU A 388 -12.83 -2.98 17.42
N LYS A 389 -14.01 -3.53 17.73
CA LYS A 389 -14.74 -4.40 16.82
C LYS A 389 -15.67 -3.56 15.94
N TYR A 390 -15.57 -3.74 14.63
CA TYR A 390 -16.39 -3.01 13.67
C TYR A 390 -17.01 -3.94 12.64
N LEU A 391 -18.14 -3.50 12.09
CA LEU A 391 -18.83 -4.12 10.98
C LEU A 391 -18.67 -3.24 9.74
N GLN A 392 -18.21 -3.83 8.64
CA GLN A 392 -18.26 -3.19 7.33
C GLN A 392 -19.63 -3.43 6.69
N PRO A 393 -20.48 -2.40 6.53
CA PRO A 393 -21.83 -2.58 5.97
C PRO A 393 -21.75 -2.88 4.46
N ALA A 394 -22.54 -3.86 4.00
CA ALA A 394 -22.71 -4.10 2.56
C ALA A 394 -23.67 -3.09 1.91
N GLY A 395 -24.42 -2.36 2.75
CA GLY A 395 -25.45 -1.41 2.38
C GLY A 395 -26.28 -1.05 3.61
N PHE A 396 -27.22 -0.15 3.40
CA PHE A 396 -28.09 0.40 4.44
C PHE A 396 -29.54 0.31 3.99
N ALA A 397 -30.47 0.28 4.93
CA ALA A 397 -31.86 0.05 4.60
C ALA A 397 -32.81 0.72 5.59
N VAL A 398 -33.96 1.13 5.06
CA VAL A 398 -35.14 1.46 5.85
C VAL A 398 -35.83 0.17 6.32
N ASP A 399 -36.57 0.27 7.41
CA ASP A 399 -37.59 -0.72 7.75
C ASP A 399 -38.65 -0.78 6.63
N ILE A 400 -38.94 -1.98 6.13
CA ILE A 400 -39.91 -2.18 5.06
C ILE A 400 -41.33 -1.72 5.44
N HIS A 401 -41.63 -1.65 6.73
CA HIS A 401 -42.92 -1.23 7.27
C HIS A 401 -42.97 0.26 7.65
N ASP A 402 -41.86 0.98 7.52
CA ASP A 402 -41.81 2.41 7.82
C ASP A 402 -42.51 3.24 6.73
N HIS A 403 -43.04 4.41 7.13
CA HIS A 403 -43.74 5.33 6.25
C HIS A 403 -42.94 6.62 6.09
N PRO A 404 -42.42 6.90 4.87
CA PRO A 404 -41.64 8.11 4.66
C PRO A 404 -42.52 9.37 4.78
N HIS A 405 -41.96 10.45 5.32
CA HIS A 405 -42.64 11.75 5.48
C HIS A 405 -42.07 12.82 4.55
N ASN A 406 -42.75 13.96 4.43
CA ASN A 406 -42.32 15.05 3.53
C ASN A 406 -41.69 16.26 4.24
N ASN A 407 -41.42 16.17 5.55
CA ASN A 407 -40.77 17.24 6.30
C ASN A 407 -39.25 17.28 6.04
N VAL A 408 -38.80 18.25 5.25
CA VAL A 408 -37.39 18.40 4.82
C VAL A 408 -36.61 19.45 5.61
N VAL A 409 -37.22 20.09 6.61
CA VAL A 409 -36.71 21.34 7.21
C VAL A 409 -35.52 21.14 8.15
N SER A 410 -35.44 20.00 8.86
CA SER A 410 -34.35 19.71 9.80
C SER A 410 -34.03 18.21 9.85
N PRO A 411 -33.40 17.64 8.80
CA PRO A 411 -33.02 16.24 8.85
C PRO A 411 -31.99 15.97 9.95
N MET A 412 -32.14 14.86 10.67
CA MET A 412 -31.19 14.48 11.71
C MET A 412 -29.87 14.00 11.07
N PHE A 413 -28.80 14.77 11.25
CA PHE A 413 -27.47 14.43 10.77
C PHE A 413 -26.59 13.79 11.85
N MET A 414 -25.76 12.86 11.44
CA MET A 414 -24.86 12.15 12.33
C MET A 414 -23.50 12.90 12.48
N PRO A 415 -22.93 13.05 13.69
CA PRO A 415 -21.70 13.85 13.95
C PRO A 415 -20.42 13.22 13.40
N VAL A 416 -19.47 13.97 12.82
CA VAL A 416 -18.29 13.40 12.14
C VAL A 416 -17.21 12.92 13.13
N ASP A 417 -16.89 11.61 13.11
CA ASP A 417 -15.75 11.05 13.85
C ASP A 417 -14.45 11.19 13.04
N PRO A 418 -13.33 11.65 13.63
CA PRO A 418 -12.05 11.71 12.94
C PRO A 418 -11.57 10.31 12.56
N PRO A 419 -11.05 10.13 11.33
CA PRO A 419 -10.61 8.81 10.90
C PRO A 419 -9.34 8.38 11.62
N TRP A 420 -9.18 7.07 11.79
CA TRP A 420 -7.93 6.47 12.24
C TRP A 420 -6.98 6.38 11.05
N ILE A 421 -5.91 7.16 11.11
CA ILE A 421 -4.94 7.28 10.03
C ILE A 421 -3.54 6.93 10.52
N SER A 422 -2.74 6.31 9.66
CA SER A 422 -1.31 6.13 9.87
C SER A 422 -0.52 6.14 8.58
N CYS A 423 0.60 6.88 8.60
CA CYS A 423 1.64 6.77 7.59
C CYS A 423 2.51 5.54 7.90
N THR A 424 2.50 4.58 6.99
CA THR A 424 3.08 3.23 7.17
C THR A 424 4.60 3.16 6.97
N THR A 425 5.24 4.21 6.47
CA THR A 425 6.69 4.24 6.30
C THR A 425 7.42 4.74 7.56
N PRO A 426 8.56 4.14 7.96
CA PRO A 426 9.42 4.68 9.00
C PRO A 426 10.28 5.86 8.53
N ASP A 427 10.31 6.15 7.22
CA ASP A 427 11.22 7.12 6.61
C ASP A 427 10.77 8.57 6.87
N TRP A 428 11.42 9.22 7.84
CA TRP A 428 11.22 10.65 8.12
C TRP A 428 12.16 11.53 7.31
N ALA A 429 11.61 12.59 6.74
CA ALA A 429 12.35 13.73 6.23
C ALA A 429 12.33 14.87 7.25
N SER A 430 13.33 15.75 7.16
CA SER A 430 13.52 16.85 8.11
C SER A 430 13.47 18.20 7.41
N PHE A 431 13.16 19.26 8.16
CA PHE A 431 13.30 20.64 7.67
C PHE A 431 14.78 21.05 7.62
N ALA A 432 15.04 22.26 7.10
CA ALA A 432 16.37 22.86 7.11
C ALA A 432 17.01 22.85 8.51
N ASN A 433 16.22 23.17 9.54
CA ASN A 433 16.58 22.92 10.92
C ASN A 433 15.85 21.68 11.46
N PRO A 434 16.54 20.55 11.73
CA PRO A 434 15.90 19.34 12.25
C PRO A 434 15.20 19.48 13.59
N ARG A 435 15.43 20.59 14.31
CA ARG A 435 14.80 20.84 15.62
C ARG A 435 13.40 21.39 15.52
N ILE A 436 12.98 21.97 14.39
CA ILE A 436 11.65 22.59 14.27
C ILE A 436 10.55 21.57 13.92
N GLY A 437 10.92 20.43 13.35
CA GLY A 437 9.97 19.41 12.97
C GLY A 437 10.50 18.43 11.93
N ARG A 438 9.62 17.53 11.51
CA ARG A 438 9.87 16.49 10.53
C ARG A 438 8.56 16.13 9.81
N PHE A 439 8.66 15.52 8.65
CA PHE A 439 7.50 15.06 7.91
C PHE A 439 7.81 13.76 7.18
N ARG A 440 6.78 13.01 6.78
CA ARG A 440 6.92 11.79 5.99
C ARG A 440 5.73 11.63 5.07
N TYR A 441 5.90 10.77 4.08
CA TYR A 441 4.85 10.43 3.13
C TYR A 441 4.88 8.95 2.82
N THR A 442 3.72 8.38 2.58
CA THR A 442 3.54 7.05 2.01
C THR A 442 2.44 7.09 0.95
N ASP A 443 2.58 6.28 -0.09
CA ASP A 443 1.56 6.03 -1.13
C ASP A 443 0.50 5.00 -0.70
N SER A 444 0.64 4.51 0.52
CA SER A 444 -0.01 3.30 1.04
C SER A 444 -0.26 3.43 2.54
N GLY A 445 -0.71 4.61 2.94
CA GLY A 445 -1.15 4.92 4.28
C GLY A 445 -2.48 4.23 4.55
N HIS A 446 -2.63 3.74 5.78
CA HIS A 446 -3.86 3.10 6.23
C HIS A 446 -4.82 4.16 6.77
N LEU A 447 -6.06 4.10 6.31
CA LEU A 447 -7.13 5.02 6.69
C LEU A 447 -8.40 4.23 7.01
N PHE A 448 -8.86 4.32 8.25
CA PHE A 448 -10.11 3.73 8.71
C PHE A 448 -11.11 4.81 9.09
N HIS A 449 -12.27 4.77 8.45
CA HIS A 449 -13.43 5.58 8.83
C HIS A 449 -14.37 4.67 9.62
N GLY A 450 -14.68 5.04 10.85
CA GLY A 450 -15.60 4.30 11.69
C GLY A 450 -16.45 5.24 12.52
N ARG A 451 -17.66 4.80 12.87
CA ARG A 451 -18.62 5.57 13.65
C ARG A 451 -19.14 4.79 14.85
N ARG A 452 -19.35 5.50 15.97
CA ARG A 452 -19.86 4.97 17.25
C ARG A 452 -21.32 5.32 17.56
N GLY A 453 -22.20 5.45 16.57
CA GLY A 453 -23.59 5.88 16.80
C GLY A 453 -23.73 7.40 17.03
N ILE A 454 -24.95 7.84 17.39
CA ILE A 454 -25.26 9.25 17.73
C ILE A 454 -24.71 9.62 19.11
N THR A 455 -24.75 8.65 20.00
CA THR A 455 -24.44 8.72 21.43
C THR A 455 -22.99 8.37 21.75
N GLY A 456 -22.22 7.86 20.78
CA GLY A 456 -20.79 7.58 20.93
C GLY A 456 -20.44 6.22 21.55
N HIS A 457 -21.43 5.36 21.85
CA HIS A 457 -21.23 4.05 22.49
C HIS A 457 -21.29 2.85 21.54
N GLY A 458 -21.46 3.09 20.23
CA GLY A 458 -21.56 2.04 19.20
C GLY A 458 -23.01 1.71 18.83
N TYR A 459 -23.16 0.65 18.05
CA TYR A 459 -24.43 0.13 17.56
C TYR A 459 -24.73 -1.24 18.16
N ALA A 460 -25.99 -1.48 18.48
CA ALA A 460 -26.56 -2.81 18.61
C ALA A 460 -27.05 -3.25 17.22
N ILE A 461 -26.56 -4.38 16.71
CA ILE A 461 -26.88 -4.90 15.37
C ILE A 461 -27.30 -6.36 15.47
N CYS A 462 -28.47 -6.67 14.92
CA CYS A 462 -28.89 -8.05 14.73
C CYS A 462 -28.25 -8.64 13.48
N LEU A 463 -27.34 -9.61 13.64
CA LEU A 463 -26.67 -10.33 12.56
C LEU A 463 -27.59 -11.28 11.77
N ARG A 464 -28.87 -11.42 12.15
CA ARG A 464 -29.85 -12.25 11.41
C ARG A 464 -30.66 -11.46 10.39
N CYS A 465 -31.06 -10.23 10.71
CA CYS A 465 -31.92 -9.43 9.84
C CYS A 465 -31.35 -8.04 9.49
N GLY A 466 -30.31 -7.59 10.19
CA GLY A 466 -29.63 -6.32 9.95
C GLY A 466 -30.24 -5.11 10.62
N ARG A 467 -31.29 -5.31 11.42
CA ARG A 467 -31.85 -4.28 12.30
C ARG A 467 -30.76 -3.72 13.19
N ALA A 468 -30.64 -2.40 13.26
CA ALA A 468 -29.61 -1.76 14.06
C ALA A 468 -30.09 -0.46 14.70
N ALA A 469 -29.56 -0.17 15.89
CA ALA A 469 -29.83 1.06 16.62
C ALA A 469 -28.60 1.53 17.39
N SER A 470 -28.49 2.83 17.63
CA SER A 470 -27.42 3.44 18.43
C SER A 470 -27.58 3.09 19.91
N GLU A 471 -26.51 2.75 20.61
CA GLU A 471 -26.55 2.43 22.05
C GLU A 471 -26.50 3.68 22.92
N VAL A 472 -27.37 3.82 23.91
CA VAL A 472 -27.42 5.02 24.77
C VAL A 472 -26.37 5.07 25.89
N GLY A 473 -25.61 3.99 26.09
CA GLY A 473 -24.54 3.90 27.07
C GLY A 473 -23.66 2.68 26.82
N SER A 474 -22.72 2.39 27.72
CA SER A 474 -21.84 1.23 27.58
C SER A 474 -22.65 -0.07 27.53
N LYS A 475 -22.22 -1.03 26.69
CA LYS A 475 -22.88 -2.33 26.52
C LYS A 475 -23.07 -3.15 27.81
N TRP A 476 -22.31 -2.83 28.86
CA TRP A 476 -22.36 -3.48 30.17
C TRP A 476 -23.27 -2.77 31.18
N GLU A 477 -23.67 -1.52 30.89
CA GLU A 477 -24.36 -0.64 31.82
C GLU A 477 -25.81 -0.38 31.41
N THR A 478 -26.12 -0.50 30.11
CA THR A 478 -27.45 -0.18 29.56
C THR A 478 -28.09 -1.39 28.88
N PRO A 479 -29.43 -1.52 28.90
CA PRO A 479 -30.13 -2.58 28.18
C PRO A 479 -29.95 -2.44 26.65
N VAL A 480 -30.25 -3.52 25.91
CA VAL A 480 -30.29 -3.48 24.44
C VAL A 480 -31.34 -2.46 24.01
N PRO A 481 -31.09 -1.63 22.97
CA PRO A 481 -32.11 -0.72 22.45
C PRO A 481 -33.37 -1.49 22.02
N GLU A 482 -34.55 -0.98 22.40
CA GLU A 482 -35.88 -1.57 22.11
C GLU A 482 -36.04 -1.95 20.63
N ALA A 483 -35.54 -1.11 19.72
CA ALA A 483 -35.61 -1.36 18.27
C ALA A 483 -34.89 -2.63 17.78
N VAL A 484 -33.99 -3.22 18.58
CA VAL A 484 -33.18 -4.42 18.25
C VAL A 484 -33.28 -5.47 19.36
N GLU A 485 -34.23 -5.34 20.29
CA GLU A 485 -34.39 -6.29 21.39
C GLU A 485 -34.86 -7.67 20.92
N GLU A 486 -34.86 -8.65 21.82
CA GLU A 486 -35.36 -9.98 21.51
C GLU A 486 -36.84 -9.94 21.10
N GLY A 487 -37.18 -10.51 19.95
CA GLY A 487 -38.53 -10.42 19.39
C GLY A 487 -38.79 -9.20 18.47
N HIS A 488 -37.76 -8.46 18.07
CA HIS A 488 -37.90 -7.36 17.11
C HIS A 488 -38.41 -7.80 15.72
N VAL A 489 -39.02 -6.87 14.98
CA VAL A 489 -39.50 -7.10 13.61
C VAL A 489 -38.32 -7.08 12.62
N ARG A 490 -38.29 -8.05 11.70
CA ARG A 490 -37.25 -8.14 10.66
C ARG A 490 -37.20 -6.88 9.78
N LEU A 491 -36.01 -6.29 9.64
CA LEU A 491 -35.78 -5.04 8.90
C LEU A 491 -36.34 -5.03 7.46
N ARG A 492 -36.16 -6.13 6.71
CA ARG A 492 -36.56 -6.22 5.29
C ARG A 492 -37.73 -7.17 5.05
N GLY A 493 -38.47 -7.53 6.10
CA GLY A 493 -39.48 -8.58 6.05
C GLY A 493 -38.88 -9.98 5.90
N GLY A 494 -39.72 -10.93 5.50
CA GLY A 494 -39.40 -12.37 5.50
C GLY A 494 -40.03 -13.09 6.70
N ARG A 495 -40.21 -14.41 6.57
CA ARG A 495 -40.85 -15.25 7.58
C ARG A 495 -39.87 -16.27 8.14
N ASN A 496 -39.95 -16.56 9.43
CA ASN A 496 -39.31 -17.74 10.01
C ASN A 496 -40.00 -19.02 9.49
N LEU A 497 -39.49 -20.20 9.84
CA LEU A 497 -40.13 -21.49 9.52
C LEU A 497 -41.57 -21.58 10.07
N ASP A 498 -41.87 -20.85 11.14
CA ASP A 498 -43.19 -20.75 11.77
C ASP A 498 -44.16 -19.77 11.07
N GLY A 499 -43.71 -19.06 10.02
CA GLY A 499 -44.53 -18.11 9.27
C GLY A 499 -44.60 -16.69 9.85
N THR A 500 -43.96 -16.39 10.97
CA THR A 500 -43.95 -15.06 11.62
C THR A 500 -42.87 -14.13 11.05
N ASN A 501 -43.11 -12.82 11.10
CA ASN A 501 -42.14 -11.79 10.69
C ASN A 501 -41.23 -11.31 11.84
N ILE A 502 -41.36 -11.94 13.01
CA ILE A 502 -40.56 -11.66 14.20
C ILE A 502 -39.19 -12.29 14.01
N CYS A 503 -38.12 -11.55 14.28
CA CYS A 503 -36.77 -12.09 14.19
C CYS A 503 -36.47 -12.92 15.45
N ASP A 504 -36.02 -14.16 15.26
CA ASP A 504 -35.52 -15.06 16.31
C ASP A 504 -34.09 -14.67 16.78
N GLY A 505 -33.69 -13.42 16.54
CA GLY A 505 -32.37 -12.92 16.90
C GLY A 505 -32.27 -12.67 18.38
N ALA A 506 -31.77 -13.65 19.13
CA ALA A 506 -31.45 -13.56 20.56
C ALA A 506 -29.96 -13.88 20.81
N GLY A 507 -29.45 -13.51 21.99
CA GLY A 507 -28.10 -13.84 22.43
C GLY A 507 -27.00 -13.40 21.46
N PHE A 508 -26.22 -14.35 20.94
CA PHE A 508 -25.07 -14.09 20.05
C PHE A 508 -25.44 -13.38 18.74
N ALA A 509 -26.71 -13.46 18.31
CA ALA A 509 -27.19 -12.81 17.10
C ALA A 509 -27.23 -11.28 17.24
N ILE A 510 -27.37 -10.74 18.45
CA ILE A 510 -27.35 -9.30 18.71
C ILE A 510 -25.94 -8.94 19.18
N GLN A 511 -25.18 -8.29 18.31
CA GLN A 511 -23.86 -7.77 18.65
C GLN A 511 -23.98 -6.32 19.12
N ARG A 512 -23.41 -6.03 20.29
CA ARG A 512 -23.48 -4.71 20.94
C ARG A 512 -22.12 -3.99 20.90
N GLY A 513 -22.15 -2.66 21.04
CA GLY A 513 -20.95 -1.82 21.00
C GLY A 513 -20.17 -1.88 19.69
N LEU A 514 -20.81 -2.27 18.58
CA LEU A 514 -20.13 -2.37 17.28
C LEU A 514 -19.95 -0.99 16.65
N TRP A 515 -18.83 -0.79 15.98
CA TRP A 515 -18.67 0.36 15.10
C TRP A 515 -19.16 0.00 13.71
N LEU A 516 -19.70 0.98 12.98
CA LEU A 516 -19.90 0.85 11.53
C LEU A 516 -18.71 1.52 10.86
N GLY A 517 -17.92 0.77 10.10
CA GLY A 517 -16.63 1.28 9.60
C GLY A 517 -16.10 0.59 8.35
N GLY A 518 -15.03 1.14 7.81
CA GLY A 518 -14.29 0.58 6.67
C GLY A 518 -12.88 1.13 6.58
N SER A 519 -11.94 0.27 6.22
CA SER A 519 -10.55 0.63 5.96
C SER A 519 -10.27 0.77 4.46
N ARG A 520 -9.31 1.64 4.13
CA ARG A 520 -8.77 1.80 2.78
C ARG A 520 -7.31 2.24 2.84
N THR A 521 -6.61 2.03 1.74
CA THR A 521 -5.25 2.55 1.53
C THR A 521 -5.29 3.77 0.61
N THR A 522 -4.53 4.81 0.96
CA THR A 522 -4.41 6.05 0.18
C THR A 522 -3.06 6.72 0.43
N ASP A 523 -2.76 7.75 -0.36
CA ASP A 523 -1.62 8.63 -0.17
C ASP A 523 -1.79 9.43 1.13
N VAL A 524 -0.79 9.37 2.00
CA VAL A 524 -0.80 10.04 3.31
C VAL A 524 0.50 10.79 3.52
N PHE A 525 0.39 12.06 3.87
CA PHE A 525 1.47 12.92 4.34
C PHE A 525 1.25 13.21 5.82
N GLU A 526 2.30 13.03 6.62
CA GLU A 526 2.30 13.33 8.05
C GLU A 526 3.34 14.41 8.34
N LEU A 527 2.92 15.44 9.07
CA LEU A 527 3.74 16.55 9.52
C LEU A 527 3.76 16.61 11.05
N GLN A 528 4.97 16.70 11.59
CA GLN A 528 5.24 16.92 13.01
C GLN A 528 6.01 18.22 13.17
N LEU A 529 5.41 19.18 13.89
CA LEU A 529 6.05 20.42 14.28
C LEU A 529 6.35 20.36 15.78
N ARG A 530 7.52 20.87 16.17
CA ARG A 530 7.93 20.92 17.58
C ARG A 530 6.96 21.80 18.38
N ASP A 531 6.73 21.43 19.64
CA ASP A 531 5.90 22.16 20.60
C ASP A 531 4.41 22.33 20.20
N LEU A 532 3.95 21.63 19.15
CA LEU A 532 2.55 21.62 18.73
C LEU A 532 1.72 20.64 19.59
N ALA A 533 1.41 21.01 20.83
CA ALA A 533 0.68 20.13 21.77
C ALA A 533 -0.85 20.21 21.65
N ASP A 534 -1.39 21.37 21.27
CA ASP A 534 -2.83 21.66 21.24
C ASP A 534 -3.49 21.15 19.94
N SER A 535 -4.52 20.31 20.06
CA SER A 535 -5.20 19.69 18.92
C SER A 535 -5.96 20.70 18.06
N GLY A 536 -6.58 21.72 18.66
CA GLY A 536 -7.29 22.78 17.95
C GLY A 536 -6.35 23.64 17.09
N THR A 537 -5.18 23.97 17.65
CA THR A 537 -4.10 24.68 16.94
C THR A 537 -3.56 23.83 15.79
N ALA A 538 -3.28 22.54 16.03
CA ALA A 538 -2.84 21.63 14.98
C ALA A 538 -3.87 21.49 13.85
N LEU A 539 -5.16 21.37 14.19
CA LEU A 539 -6.24 21.27 13.20
C LEU A 539 -6.36 22.56 12.38
N SER A 540 -6.26 23.72 13.04
CA SER A 540 -6.28 25.03 12.38
C SER A 540 -5.12 25.20 11.40
N ILE A 541 -3.90 24.80 11.79
CA ILE A 541 -2.73 24.80 10.91
C ILE A 541 -2.93 23.80 9.76
N GLY A 542 -3.42 22.59 10.04
CA GLY A 542 -3.68 21.57 9.02
C GLY A 542 -4.69 22.00 7.96
N ILE A 543 -5.77 22.68 8.35
CA ILE A 543 -6.76 23.21 7.41
C ILE A 543 -6.18 24.37 6.58
N ALA A 544 -5.45 25.29 7.21
CA ALA A 544 -4.76 26.35 6.48
C ALA A 544 -3.73 25.78 5.48
N LEU A 545 -3.04 24.70 5.88
CA LEU A 545 -2.06 23.99 5.04
C LEU A 545 -2.73 23.31 3.85
N ARG A 546 -3.86 22.63 4.06
CA ARG A 546 -4.67 22.08 2.97
C ARG A 546 -5.10 23.18 2.01
N ARG A 547 -5.68 24.26 2.52
CA ARG A 547 -6.23 25.35 1.70
C ARG A 547 -5.16 25.98 0.80
N THR A 548 -4.00 26.31 1.37
CA THR A 548 -2.87 26.87 0.60
C THR A 548 -2.34 25.88 -0.43
N PHE A 549 -2.24 24.61 -0.08
CA PHE A 549 -1.80 23.56 -1.00
C PHE A 549 -2.79 23.33 -2.16
N CYS A 550 -4.09 23.21 -1.87
CA CYS A 550 -5.14 23.06 -2.89
C CYS A 550 -5.21 24.28 -3.82
N GLN A 551 -5.10 25.50 -3.29
CA GLN A 551 -5.04 26.72 -4.09
C GLN A 551 -3.85 26.74 -5.04
N ARG A 552 -2.69 26.27 -4.58
CA ARG A 552 -1.47 26.16 -5.39
C ARG A 552 -1.60 25.13 -6.51
N LEU A 553 -2.25 23.99 -6.24
CA LEU A 553 -2.50 22.95 -7.23
C LEU A 553 -3.68 23.27 -8.17
N GLY A 554 -4.57 24.19 -7.78
CA GLY A 554 -5.79 24.50 -8.51
C GLY A 554 -6.86 23.42 -8.38
N ILE A 555 -6.90 22.68 -7.26
CA ILE A 555 -7.85 21.60 -6.99
C ILE A 555 -8.84 21.99 -5.88
N GLU A 556 -9.98 21.30 -5.81
CA GLU A 556 -10.96 21.51 -4.74
C GLU A 556 -10.44 21.01 -3.39
N GLU A 557 -10.75 21.71 -2.30
CA GLU A 557 -10.31 21.32 -0.95
C GLU A 557 -10.85 19.94 -0.51
N GLN A 558 -11.94 19.46 -1.10
CA GLN A 558 -12.55 18.16 -0.76
C GLN A 558 -11.72 16.97 -1.28
N GLU A 559 -10.83 17.20 -2.24
CA GLU A 559 -9.92 16.18 -2.77
C GLU A 559 -8.85 15.76 -1.75
N ILE A 560 -8.60 16.58 -0.72
CA ILE A 560 -7.60 16.34 0.33
C ILE A 560 -8.26 16.39 1.71
N GLY A 561 -8.24 15.27 2.43
CA GLY A 561 -8.67 15.22 3.82
C GLY A 561 -7.60 15.70 4.79
N VAL A 562 -8.03 16.24 5.94
CA VAL A 562 -7.18 16.67 7.04
C VAL A 562 -7.56 15.89 8.29
N SER A 563 -6.58 15.43 9.06
CA SER A 563 -6.80 14.87 10.39
C SER A 563 -5.64 15.24 11.32
N VAL A 564 -5.90 15.29 12.62
CA VAL A 564 -4.85 15.53 13.63
C VAL A 564 -4.93 14.49 14.73
N ARG A 565 -3.76 14.13 15.27
CA ARG A 565 -3.68 13.12 16.31
C ARG A 565 -2.47 13.32 17.22
N PRO A 566 -2.59 12.98 18.51
CA PRO A 566 -1.42 12.78 19.36
C PRO A 566 -0.43 11.76 18.77
N ALA A 567 0.85 12.08 18.86
CA ALA A 567 1.97 11.25 18.44
C ALA A 567 3.21 11.62 19.26
N ARG A 568 4.27 10.81 19.17
CA ARG A 568 5.54 11.11 19.81
C ARG A 568 6.54 11.68 18.79
N ASP A 569 7.21 12.76 19.17
CA ASP A 569 8.31 13.33 18.40
C ASP A 569 9.57 12.45 18.47
N GLN A 570 10.68 12.92 17.89
CA GLN A 570 11.97 12.20 17.92
C GLN A 570 12.58 12.06 19.32
N ASN A 571 12.16 12.89 20.28
CA ASN A 571 12.61 12.88 21.67
C ASN A 571 11.64 12.13 22.60
N GLY A 572 10.54 11.59 22.06
CA GLY A 572 9.51 10.90 22.83
C GLY A 572 8.46 11.81 23.46
N LEU A 573 8.51 13.13 23.23
CA LEU A 573 7.52 14.10 23.70
C LEU A 573 6.20 13.93 22.95
N VAL A 574 5.08 14.09 23.66
CA VAL A 574 3.75 13.99 23.06
C VAL A 574 3.41 15.32 22.38
N ILE A 575 3.26 15.27 21.06
CA ILE A 575 2.85 16.38 20.19
C ILE A 575 1.63 15.97 19.36
N GLN A 576 1.06 16.90 18.59
CA GLN A 576 0.06 16.63 17.58
C GLN A 576 0.73 16.49 16.21
N SER A 577 0.46 15.37 15.53
CA SER A 577 0.77 15.21 14.12
C SER A 577 -0.40 15.67 13.27
N ILE A 578 -0.09 16.36 12.18
CA ILE A 578 -1.04 16.78 11.15
C ILE A 578 -0.94 15.80 9.99
N PHE A 579 -2.08 15.27 9.56
CA PHE A 579 -2.18 14.36 8.43
C PHE A 579 -2.93 15.02 7.29
N LEU A 580 -2.37 14.98 6.09
CA LEU A 580 -3.06 15.23 4.83
C LEU A 580 -3.18 13.91 4.07
N TYR A 581 -4.33 13.65 3.46
CA TYR A 581 -4.52 12.41 2.69
C TYR A 581 -5.42 12.61 1.49
N ASP A 582 -5.20 11.84 0.44
CA ASP A 582 -6.05 11.89 -0.74
C ASP A 582 -7.42 11.26 -0.43
N SER A 583 -8.48 11.99 -0.78
CA SER A 583 -9.87 11.57 -0.56
C SER A 583 -10.28 10.40 -1.47
N ALA A 584 -9.64 10.21 -2.62
CA ALA A 584 -9.92 9.12 -3.54
C ALA A 584 -9.35 7.77 -3.04
N LYS A 585 -10.09 6.67 -3.26
CA LYS A 585 -9.62 5.32 -2.91
C LYS A 585 -8.39 4.97 -3.75
N GLY A 586 -7.29 4.64 -3.07
CA GLY A 586 -6.03 4.30 -3.72
C GLY A 586 -5.23 5.50 -4.24
N GLY A 587 -5.57 6.73 -3.83
CA GLY A 587 -4.80 7.95 -4.07
C GLY A 587 -4.87 8.48 -5.50
N ASN A 588 -4.97 9.81 -5.63
CA ASN A 588 -4.77 10.54 -6.87
C ASN A 588 -3.31 11.00 -7.03
N GLY A 589 -2.51 10.93 -5.96
CA GLY A 589 -1.12 11.38 -5.90
C GLY A 589 -0.95 12.85 -5.55
N TYR A 590 -2.03 13.60 -5.22
CA TYR A 590 -1.91 15.04 -4.94
C TYR A 590 -1.04 15.29 -3.71
N VAL A 591 -1.30 14.56 -2.62
CA VAL A 591 -0.54 14.68 -1.38
C VAL A 591 0.93 14.26 -1.53
N ALA A 592 1.31 13.53 -2.58
CA ALA A 592 2.71 13.19 -2.86
C ALA A 592 3.57 14.43 -3.17
N GLU A 593 2.99 15.43 -3.83
CA GLU A 593 3.68 16.69 -4.17
C GLU A 593 3.93 17.57 -2.92
N MET A 594 3.19 17.34 -1.83
CA MET A 594 3.30 18.13 -0.61
C MET A 594 4.74 18.13 -0.03
N ARG A 595 5.52 17.07 -0.26
CA ARG A 595 6.93 16.99 0.16
C ARG A 595 7.79 18.12 -0.39
N ASP A 596 7.50 18.58 -1.60
CA ASP A 596 8.28 19.60 -2.30
C ASP A 596 7.72 21.01 -2.04
N TYR A 597 6.48 21.11 -1.60
CA TYR A 597 5.79 22.38 -1.31
C TYR A 597 5.53 22.65 0.18
N VAL A 598 5.96 21.78 1.09
CA VAL A 598 5.68 21.92 2.54
C VAL A 598 6.10 23.28 3.10
N VAL A 599 7.32 23.74 2.80
CA VAL A 599 7.84 25.03 3.30
C VAL A 599 7.09 26.22 2.70
N PRO A 600 6.93 26.33 1.36
CA PRO A 600 6.08 27.35 0.76
C PRO A 600 4.67 27.37 1.36
N SER A 601 3.99 26.23 1.44
CA SER A 601 2.61 26.15 1.95
C SER A 601 2.51 26.58 3.42
N LEU A 602 3.47 26.20 4.27
CA LEU A 602 3.51 26.64 5.68
C LEU A 602 3.62 28.16 5.83
N ARG A 603 4.39 28.83 4.96
CA ARG A 603 4.46 30.32 4.98
C ARG A 603 3.15 30.94 4.54
N GLU A 604 2.55 30.37 3.51
CA GLU A 604 1.28 30.87 2.99
C GLU A 604 0.12 30.67 3.98
N CYS A 605 0.23 29.70 4.91
CA CYS A 605 -0.74 29.53 6.00
C CYS A 605 -0.92 30.80 6.82
N ILE A 606 0.14 31.60 7.01
CA ILE A 606 0.06 32.88 7.74
C ILE A 606 -0.98 33.79 7.11
N ARG A 607 -1.07 33.86 5.77
CA ARG A 607 -2.06 34.68 5.07
C ARG A 607 -3.49 34.18 5.28
N VAL A 608 -3.68 32.86 5.41
CA VAL A 608 -4.99 32.27 5.68
C VAL A 608 -5.40 32.50 7.14
N LEU A 609 -4.44 32.39 8.07
CA LEU A 609 -4.67 32.55 9.51
C LEU A 609 -4.84 34.02 9.90
N ASP A 610 -4.10 34.93 9.27
CA ASP A 610 -4.29 36.39 9.36
C ASP A 610 -5.49 36.84 8.52
N CYS A 611 -6.68 36.40 8.93
CA CYS A 611 -7.84 36.54 8.07
C CYS A 611 -8.32 37.98 7.97
N SER A 612 -8.59 38.40 6.73
CA SER A 612 -9.03 39.75 6.35
C SER A 612 -10.28 40.24 7.06
N LYS A 613 -11.21 39.33 7.42
CA LYS A 613 -12.44 39.63 8.16
C LYS A 613 -12.24 39.91 9.65
N LYS A 614 -11.02 39.71 10.19
CA LYS A 614 -10.71 39.87 11.61
C LYS A 614 -11.65 39.11 12.56
N CYS A 615 -12.03 37.88 12.20
CA CYS A 615 -12.94 37.07 13.01
C CYS A 615 -12.33 36.61 14.35
N ASP A 616 -13.19 36.26 15.31
CA ASP A 616 -12.77 35.92 16.68
C ASP A 616 -12.02 34.59 16.81
N ALA A 617 -12.42 33.55 16.08
CA ALA A 617 -11.79 32.23 16.17
C ALA A 617 -11.62 31.57 14.81
N ALA A 618 -12.71 31.36 14.08
CA ALA A 618 -12.71 30.83 12.73
C ALA A 618 -13.90 31.40 11.95
N CYS A 619 -13.70 31.63 10.66
CA CYS A 619 -14.76 32.00 9.72
C CYS A 619 -14.49 31.32 8.38
N HIS A 620 -15.42 31.39 7.41
CA HIS A 620 -15.19 30.75 6.11
C HIS A 620 -14.15 31.47 5.24
N GLY A 621 -13.83 32.73 5.59
CA GLY A 621 -12.69 33.45 5.04
C GLY A 621 -11.33 32.86 5.41
N CYS A 622 -11.24 32.05 6.49
CA CYS A 622 -10.00 31.36 6.88
C CYS A 622 -10.13 29.84 6.94
N LEU A 623 -10.77 29.32 7.99
CA LEU A 623 -10.65 27.91 8.40
C LEU A 623 -11.95 27.10 8.24
N LEU A 624 -13.10 27.75 8.09
CA LEU A 624 -14.37 27.03 7.97
C LEU A 624 -14.71 26.73 6.50
N THR A 625 -14.96 25.46 6.21
CA THR A 625 -15.41 24.91 4.94
C THR A 625 -16.59 23.96 5.18
N TYR A 626 -17.17 23.40 4.11
CA TYR A 626 -18.32 22.49 4.23
C TYR A 626 -18.05 21.28 5.14
N ASP A 627 -16.82 20.78 5.14
CA ASP A 627 -16.38 19.66 5.97
C ASP A 627 -15.89 20.09 7.36
N THR A 628 -15.26 21.27 7.52
CA THR A 628 -14.70 21.72 8.81
C THR A 628 -15.67 22.53 9.67
N GLN A 629 -16.84 22.90 9.15
CA GLN A 629 -17.89 23.60 9.91
C GLN A 629 -18.30 22.86 11.19
N TYR A 630 -18.23 21.53 11.18
CA TYR A 630 -18.54 20.67 12.33
C TYR A 630 -17.46 20.71 13.42
N ASP A 631 -16.25 21.17 13.09
CA ASP A 631 -15.15 21.36 14.03
C ASP A 631 -15.01 22.83 14.47
N SER A 632 -15.97 23.70 14.11
CA SER A 632 -15.91 25.15 14.38
C SER A 632 -15.54 25.54 15.82
N THR A 633 -15.97 24.75 16.81
CA THR A 633 -15.66 24.97 18.23
C THR A 633 -14.19 24.67 18.60
N LYS A 634 -13.50 23.86 17.80
CA LYS A 634 -12.08 23.48 18.01
C LYS A 634 -11.13 24.43 17.28
N LEU A 635 -11.58 25.10 16.23
CA LEU A 635 -10.72 25.92 15.37
C LEU A 635 -10.41 27.27 16.01
N ASN A 636 -9.15 27.69 15.90
CA ASN A 636 -8.70 28.98 16.42
C ASN A 636 -7.53 29.52 15.58
N ARG A 637 -7.84 30.50 14.73
CA ARG A 637 -6.87 31.16 13.86
C ARG A 637 -5.78 31.91 14.64
N HIS A 638 -6.10 32.50 15.80
CA HIS A 638 -5.15 33.31 16.57
C HIS A 638 -4.10 32.42 17.22
N LYS A 639 -4.51 31.28 17.79
CA LYS A 639 -3.58 30.26 18.28
C LYS A 639 -2.73 29.69 17.13
N GLY A 640 -3.37 29.40 15.98
CA GLY A 640 -2.66 28.96 14.78
C GLY A 640 -1.63 29.97 14.28
N LEU A 641 -1.97 31.26 14.25
CA LEU A 641 -1.09 32.34 13.82
C LEU A 641 0.05 32.56 14.81
N ALA A 642 -0.24 32.56 16.12
CA ALA A 642 0.74 32.72 17.18
C ALA A 642 1.80 31.59 17.20
N PHE A 643 1.47 30.41 16.64
CA PHE A 643 2.41 29.31 16.49
C PHE A 643 3.54 29.62 15.49
N PHE A 644 3.29 30.48 14.48
CA PHE A 644 4.28 30.87 13.48
C PHE A 644 5.21 31.97 14.00
N THR A 645 6.10 31.62 14.91
CA THR A 645 7.12 32.53 15.45
C THR A 645 8.22 32.83 14.43
N ASN A 646 8.94 33.94 14.61
CA ASN A 646 10.12 34.27 13.78
C ASN A 646 11.20 33.16 13.84
N GLU A 647 11.36 32.50 14.99
CA GLU A 647 12.28 31.36 15.14
C GLU A 647 11.85 30.17 14.28
N LEU A 648 10.56 29.82 14.27
CA LEU A 648 10.03 28.76 13.43
C LEU A 648 10.26 29.08 11.94
N LEU A 649 9.93 30.30 11.52
CA LEU A 649 10.06 30.73 10.13
C LEU A 649 11.51 30.76 9.64
N ALA A 650 12.43 31.24 10.48
CA ALA A 650 13.87 31.19 10.19
C ALA A 650 14.37 29.74 10.13
N GLY A 651 13.87 28.85 11.00
CA GLY A 651 14.21 27.43 11.00
C GLY A 651 13.74 26.65 9.76
N LEU A 652 12.77 27.17 9.00
CA LEU A 652 12.35 26.59 7.72
C LEU A 652 13.34 26.90 6.59
N GLU A 653 14.22 27.91 6.74
CA GLU A 653 15.21 28.30 5.73
C GLU A 653 16.54 27.60 5.90
N LEU A 654 17.15 27.24 4.77
CA LEU A 654 18.52 26.75 4.73
C LEU A 654 19.48 27.89 5.09
N GLN A 655 20.12 27.76 6.25
CA GLN A 655 21.08 28.73 6.75
C GLN A 655 22.34 28.72 5.88
N GLU A 656 23.04 29.86 5.80
CA GLU A 656 24.29 30.00 5.01
C GLU A 656 25.36 28.97 5.40
N ARG A 657 25.42 28.58 6.69
CA ARG A 657 26.34 27.54 7.17
C ARG A 657 26.02 26.15 6.59
N ASP A 658 24.77 25.90 6.23
CA ASP A 658 24.24 24.60 5.78
C ASP A 658 24.11 24.54 4.23
N GLN A 659 24.44 25.64 3.52
CA GLN A 659 24.54 25.70 2.06
C GLN A 659 25.82 25.02 1.54
N ILE A 660 26.01 23.74 1.87
CA ILE A 660 27.25 22.99 1.63
C ILE A 660 27.68 23.00 0.15
N LEU A 661 26.72 23.06 -0.78
CA LEU A 661 26.92 23.06 -2.24
C LEU A 661 26.78 24.47 -2.87
N GLY A 662 26.94 25.54 -2.08
CA GLY A 662 26.78 26.93 -2.51
C GLY A 662 25.32 27.42 -2.50
N GLU A 663 25.05 28.59 -3.08
CA GLU A 663 23.73 29.26 -3.05
C GLU A 663 22.59 28.41 -3.67
N GLY A 664 22.93 27.48 -4.58
CA GLY A 664 21.97 26.54 -5.18
C GLY A 664 21.57 25.36 -4.28
N SER A 665 22.09 25.28 -3.05
CA SER A 665 21.81 24.19 -2.11
C SER A 665 20.34 24.14 -1.72
N ARG A 666 19.76 22.95 -1.75
CA ARG A 666 18.38 22.67 -1.34
C ARG A 666 18.37 21.55 -0.31
N VAL A 667 17.48 21.66 0.67
CA VAL A 667 17.25 20.61 1.66
C VAL A 667 16.69 19.37 0.97
N LEU A 668 17.23 18.20 1.33
CA LEU A 668 16.75 16.93 0.85
C LEU A 668 15.50 16.52 1.65
N THR A 669 14.33 16.57 1.00
CA THR A 669 13.01 16.34 1.60
C THR A 669 12.59 14.87 1.65
N ARG A 670 13.51 13.94 1.36
CA ARG A 670 13.28 12.49 1.35
C ARG A 670 14.61 11.76 1.61
N PRO A 671 14.60 10.46 1.99
CA PRO A 671 15.83 9.70 2.18
C PRO A 671 16.72 9.74 0.95
N LEU A 672 18.03 9.90 1.15
CA LEU A 672 18.97 10.16 0.06
C LEU A 672 18.98 9.06 -0.98
N TYR A 673 18.95 7.79 -0.55
CA TYR A 673 18.93 6.65 -1.46
C TYR A 673 17.70 6.67 -2.39
N ARG A 674 16.53 7.15 -1.92
CA ARG A 674 15.32 7.26 -2.75
C ARG A 674 15.43 8.38 -3.77
N HIS A 675 15.86 9.57 -3.33
CA HIS A 675 16.04 10.69 -4.26
C HIS A 675 17.10 10.37 -5.33
N LEU A 676 18.19 9.72 -4.93
CA LEU A 676 19.22 9.29 -5.87
C LEU A 676 18.66 8.25 -6.85
N ALA A 677 17.76 7.37 -6.41
CA ALA A 677 17.10 6.42 -7.30
C ALA A 677 16.07 7.01 -8.26
N GLU A 678 15.38 8.06 -7.85
CA GLU A 678 14.53 8.86 -8.74
C GLU A 678 15.38 9.57 -9.80
N VAL A 679 16.49 10.20 -9.40
CA VAL A 679 17.40 10.87 -10.34
C VAL A 679 18.09 9.87 -11.26
N GLY A 680 18.54 8.73 -10.74
CA GLY A 680 19.16 7.67 -11.53
C GLY A 680 18.22 7.02 -12.54
N ALA A 681 16.91 7.20 -12.39
CA ALA A 681 15.91 6.82 -13.36
C ALA A 681 15.58 7.95 -14.35
N ALA A 682 16.29 9.07 -14.36
CA ALA A 682 16.09 10.09 -15.38
C ALA A 682 16.88 9.73 -16.66
N PRO A 683 16.29 9.83 -17.85
CA PRO A 683 16.90 9.36 -19.10
C PRO A 683 18.13 10.17 -19.55
N ASP A 684 18.34 11.36 -18.99
CA ASP A 684 19.47 12.23 -19.28
C ASP A 684 20.63 12.07 -18.28
N ILE A 685 20.50 11.14 -17.34
CA ILE A 685 21.58 10.75 -16.42
C ILE A 685 22.29 9.56 -17.03
N GLU A 686 23.59 9.70 -17.27
CA GLU A 686 24.45 8.71 -17.93
C GLU A 686 25.41 8.04 -16.94
N GLU A 687 25.74 8.75 -15.85
CA GLU A 687 26.68 8.31 -14.82
C GLU A 687 26.18 8.66 -13.41
N ILE A 688 26.34 7.73 -12.47
CA ILE A 688 26.20 7.94 -11.03
C ILE A 688 27.53 7.67 -10.34
N ARG A 689 27.90 8.55 -9.42
CA ARG A 689 29.09 8.49 -8.58
C ARG A 689 28.68 8.45 -7.13
N ILE A 690 29.26 7.53 -6.37
CA ILE A 690 29.00 7.36 -4.95
C ILE A 690 30.34 7.32 -4.23
N TRP A 691 30.52 8.16 -3.21
CA TRP A 691 31.70 8.16 -2.36
C TRP A 691 31.40 7.47 -1.04
N ILE A 692 32.27 6.53 -0.68
CA ILE A 692 32.13 5.65 0.46
C ILE A 692 33.45 5.66 1.24
N GLY A 693 33.38 5.74 2.57
CA GLY A 693 34.55 5.84 3.43
C GLY A 693 34.23 5.62 4.90
N ASN A 694 35.24 5.76 5.77
CA ASN A 694 35.17 5.59 7.23
C ASN A 694 34.75 4.18 7.71
N ASP A 695 35.16 3.90 8.95
CA ASP A 695 34.90 2.67 9.74
C ASP A 695 34.72 1.39 8.91
N ALA A 696 35.83 0.85 8.40
CA ALA A 696 35.86 -0.36 7.59
C ALA A 696 35.21 -1.58 8.29
N ASN A 697 35.11 -1.57 9.63
CA ASN A 697 34.49 -2.64 10.41
C ASN A 697 32.95 -2.58 10.37
N ALA A 698 32.37 -1.41 10.08
CA ALA A 698 30.92 -1.20 10.01
C ALA A 698 30.34 -1.45 8.61
N TRP A 699 31.14 -1.87 7.62
CA TRP A 699 30.69 -2.10 6.25
C TRP A 699 29.84 -3.36 6.13
N ASP A 700 28.64 -3.22 5.56
CA ASP A 700 27.73 -4.28 5.15
C ASP A 700 27.26 -4.00 3.71
N VAL A 701 28.07 -4.45 2.74
CA VAL A 701 27.87 -4.19 1.30
C VAL A 701 26.48 -4.60 0.81
N GLU A 702 25.95 -5.73 1.29
CA GLU A 702 24.63 -6.23 0.86
C GLU A 702 23.47 -5.56 1.63
N GLY A 703 23.74 -5.09 2.85
CA GLY A 703 22.83 -4.24 3.61
C GLY A 703 22.76 -2.79 3.09
N PHE A 704 23.59 -2.43 2.12
CA PHE A 704 23.61 -1.09 1.55
C PHE A 704 22.28 -0.75 0.83
N PRO A 705 21.59 0.36 1.15
CA PRO A 705 20.29 0.71 0.57
C PRO A 705 20.27 0.76 -0.97
N LEU A 706 21.39 1.12 -1.59
CA LEU A 706 21.52 1.19 -3.05
C LEU A 706 22.01 -0.11 -3.70
N TYR A 707 22.31 -1.19 -2.97
CA TYR A 707 22.84 -2.43 -3.55
C TYR A 707 21.99 -2.95 -4.71
N ARG A 708 20.67 -3.09 -4.50
CA ARG A 708 19.73 -3.52 -5.55
C ARG A 708 19.52 -2.44 -6.63
N HIS A 709 19.74 -1.18 -6.31
CA HIS A 709 19.60 -0.09 -7.27
C HIS A 709 20.79 -0.06 -8.24
N LEU A 710 22.01 -0.25 -7.74
CA LEU A 710 23.23 -0.36 -8.55
C LEU A 710 23.11 -1.47 -9.60
N LEU A 711 22.65 -2.66 -9.20
CA LEU A 711 22.41 -3.76 -10.13
C LEU A 711 21.35 -3.41 -11.19
N ARG A 712 20.23 -2.81 -10.76
CA ARG A 712 19.15 -2.38 -11.67
C ARG A 712 19.60 -1.29 -12.64
N TRP A 713 20.42 -0.35 -12.20
CA TRP A 713 20.99 0.69 -13.04
C TRP A 713 21.97 0.12 -14.05
N ALA A 714 22.84 -0.79 -13.61
CA ALA A 714 23.75 -1.50 -14.49
C ALA A 714 23.01 -2.26 -15.60
N GLU A 715 21.92 -2.97 -15.26
CA GLU A 715 21.04 -3.65 -16.22
C GLU A 715 20.39 -2.67 -17.21
N SER A 716 20.06 -1.46 -16.77
CA SER A 716 19.54 -0.40 -17.66
C SER A 716 20.61 0.28 -18.53
N GLY A 717 21.89 -0.05 -18.34
CA GLY A 717 23.03 0.49 -19.09
C GLY A 717 23.69 1.73 -18.47
N LEU A 718 23.22 2.20 -17.31
CA LEU A 718 23.75 3.35 -16.57
C LEU A 718 25.10 3.03 -15.94
N SER A 719 26.09 3.93 -16.09
CA SER A 719 27.40 3.75 -15.46
C SER A 719 27.36 4.13 -13.98
N CYS A 720 27.88 3.26 -13.11
CA CYS A 720 27.92 3.44 -11.66
C CYS A 720 29.36 3.33 -11.15
N ARG A 721 29.91 4.44 -10.66
CA ARG A 721 31.26 4.50 -10.10
C ARG A 721 31.23 4.66 -8.59
N LEU A 722 31.80 3.69 -7.88
CA LEU A 722 31.93 3.67 -6.43
C LEU A 722 33.36 4.07 -6.07
N PHE A 723 33.52 5.17 -5.36
CA PHE A 723 34.82 5.68 -4.92
C PHE A 723 35.03 5.34 -3.45
N VAL A 724 36.06 4.54 -3.17
CA VAL A 724 36.43 4.15 -1.81
C VAL A 724 37.65 4.95 -1.35
N VAL A 725 37.55 5.55 -0.16
CA VAL A 725 38.67 6.29 0.46
C VAL A 725 39.87 5.35 0.68
N PRO A 726 41.10 5.72 0.27
CA PRO A 726 42.28 4.85 0.35
C PRO A 726 42.56 4.24 1.73
N ASP A 727 42.44 5.03 2.80
CA ASP A 727 42.64 4.57 4.19
C ASP A 727 41.54 3.63 4.70
N THR A 728 40.34 3.70 4.11
CA THR A 728 39.28 2.72 4.40
C THR A 728 39.57 1.42 3.66
N TRP A 729 40.00 1.51 2.40
CA TRP A 729 40.32 0.35 1.57
C TRP A 729 41.37 -0.58 2.21
N THR A 730 42.45 -0.01 2.76
CA THR A 730 43.53 -0.77 3.41
C THR A 730 43.03 -1.59 4.61
N ARG A 731 42.02 -1.09 5.33
CA ARG A 731 41.43 -1.71 6.52
C ARG A 731 40.19 -2.57 6.24
N LEU A 732 39.71 -2.64 5.00
CA LEU A 732 38.56 -3.48 4.65
C LEU A 732 38.86 -4.96 4.88
N SER A 733 37.89 -5.64 5.49
CA SER A 733 37.92 -7.09 5.62
C SER A 733 37.88 -7.78 4.25
N GLU A 734 38.50 -8.97 4.15
CA GLU A 734 38.45 -9.80 2.94
C GLU A 734 37.02 -10.01 2.45
N GLY A 735 36.08 -10.29 3.37
CA GLY A 735 34.67 -10.49 3.04
C GLY A 735 34.02 -9.27 2.39
N SER A 736 34.36 -8.05 2.81
CA SER A 736 33.83 -6.83 2.19
C SER A 736 34.41 -6.61 0.80
N ARG A 737 35.70 -6.90 0.61
CA ARG A 737 36.35 -6.81 -0.71
C ARG A 737 35.77 -7.83 -1.70
N HIS A 738 35.50 -9.05 -1.25
CA HIS A 738 34.81 -10.08 -2.03
C HIS A 738 33.38 -9.66 -2.41
N ALA A 739 32.60 -9.12 -1.47
CA ALA A 739 31.25 -8.64 -1.76
C ALA A 739 31.24 -7.50 -2.80
N LEU A 740 32.24 -6.61 -2.74
CA LEU A 740 32.46 -5.58 -3.76
C LEU A 740 32.83 -6.18 -5.13
N ALA A 741 33.70 -7.21 -5.17
CA ALA A 741 34.05 -7.91 -6.39
C ALA A 741 32.84 -8.60 -7.03
N ALA A 742 32.00 -9.23 -6.20
CA ALA A 742 30.73 -9.83 -6.62
C ALA A 742 29.78 -8.78 -7.22
N LEU A 743 29.68 -7.59 -6.62
CA LEU A 743 28.88 -6.48 -7.12
C LEU A 743 29.37 -5.99 -8.49
N VAL A 744 30.68 -5.80 -8.66
CA VAL A 744 31.30 -5.41 -9.95
C VAL A 744 31.05 -6.46 -11.03
N ALA A 745 31.26 -7.74 -10.70
CA ALA A 745 31.03 -8.85 -11.64
C ALA A 745 29.56 -8.93 -12.08
N ALA A 746 28.62 -8.76 -11.14
CA ALA A 746 27.20 -8.72 -11.44
C ALA A 746 26.78 -7.48 -12.25
N GLY A 747 27.53 -6.38 -12.16
CA GLY A 747 27.30 -5.14 -12.90
C GLY A 747 27.71 -5.17 -14.37
N GLN A 748 28.26 -6.27 -14.89
CA GLN A 748 28.61 -6.47 -16.32
C GLN A 748 29.39 -5.29 -16.95
N GLY A 749 30.37 -4.75 -16.21
CA GLY A 749 31.20 -3.63 -16.68
C GLY A 749 30.56 -2.24 -16.55
N LYS A 750 29.34 -2.13 -16.03
CA LYS A 750 28.68 -0.86 -15.71
C LYS A 750 28.91 -0.40 -14.28
N ILE A 751 29.31 -1.31 -13.39
CA ILE A 751 29.68 -0.99 -12.01
C ILE A 751 31.21 -1.03 -11.89
N GLU A 752 31.80 0.08 -11.48
CA GLU A 752 33.24 0.22 -11.31
C GLU A 752 33.56 0.65 -9.87
N ILE A 753 34.70 0.18 -9.34
CA ILE A 753 35.21 0.60 -8.05
C ILE A 753 36.53 1.33 -8.27
N HIS A 754 36.69 2.50 -7.64
CA HIS A 754 37.84 3.38 -7.78
C HIS A 754 38.41 3.72 -6.41
N ARG A 755 39.72 3.98 -6.33
CA ARG A 755 40.37 4.54 -5.12
C ARG A 755 40.50 6.05 -5.29
N ALA A 756 39.72 6.80 -4.54
CA ALA A 756 39.83 8.25 -4.49
C ALA A 756 39.22 8.78 -3.20
N GLU A 757 39.71 9.94 -2.76
CA GLU A 757 38.97 10.72 -1.79
C GLU A 757 37.75 11.38 -2.45
N GLY A 758 36.71 11.58 -1.65
CA GLY A 758 35.55 12.35 -2.09
C GLY A 758 35.89 13.82 -2.26
N PRO A 759 35.27 14.52 -3.23
CA PRO A 759 35.46 15.94 -3.34
C PRO A 759 34.99 16.62 -2.05
N SER A 760 35.86 17.49 -1.52
CA SER A 760 35.45 18.40 -0.46
C SER A 760 34.40 19.33 -1.04
N ALA A 761 33.33 19.60 -0.29
CA ALA A 761 32.35 20.58 -0.72
C ALA A 761 32.98 21.98 -0.78
N ASP A 762 32.50 22.86 -1.65
CA ASP A 762 33.13 24.15 -1.99
C ASP A 762 33.36 25.09 -0.79
N LEU A 763 32.72 24.83 0.36
CA LEU A 763 32.86 25.60 1.60
C LEU A 763 33.61 24.86 2.73
N GLY A 764 34.05 23.62 2.54
CA GLY A 764 34.67 22.80 3.61
C GLY A 764 33.74 22.44 4.77
N ARG A 765 32.43 22.72 4.65
CA ARG A 765 31.40 22.57 5.69
C ARG A 765 30.68 21.22 5.67
N GLY A 766 31.03 20.34 4.75
CA GLY A 766 30.44 19.01 4.59
C GLY A 766 31.16 18.21 3.49
N LYS A 767 30.70 16.99 3.24
CA LYS A 767 31.28 16.10 2.21
C LYS A 767 30.27 15.76 1.14
N VAL A 768 30.69 15.81 -0.12
CA VAL A 768 29.91 15.30 -1.23
C VAL A 768 29.98 13.77 -1.18
N ILE A 769 28.82 13.11 -1.10
CA ILE A 769 28.74 11.65 -1.00
C ILE A 769 28.14 10.99 -2.22
N ALA A 770 27.47 11.77 -3.09
CA ALA A 770 27.02 11.29 -4.37
C ALA A 770 26.94 12.41 -5.41
N ALA A 771 27.02 12.03 -6.68
CA ALA A 771 26.76 12.90 -7.81
C ALA A 771 26.19 12.08 -8.97
N ALA A 772 25.28 12.65 -9.75
CA ALA A 772 24.69 12.00 -10.92
C ALA A 772 24.60 13.03 -12.04
N GLY A 773 24.80 12.63 -13.29
CA GLY A 773 24.77 13.59 -14.38
C GLY A 773 24.91 12.97 -15.76
N GLY A 774 24.77 13.82 -16.76
CA GLY A 774 25.00 13.49 -18.16
C GLY A 774 25.59 14.69 -18.90
N SER A 775 25.37 14.75 -20.20
CA SER A 775 25.95 15.79 -21.08
C SER A 775 25.52 17.23 -20.77
N LYS A 776 24.36 17.45 -20.14
CA LYS A 776 23.75 18.80 -19.99
C LYS A 776 23.62 19.30 -18.55
N ARG A 777 23.49 18.39 -17.58
CA ARG A 777 23.29 18.75 -16.17
C ARG A 777 23.89 17.70 -15.24
N CYS A 778 24.14 18.11 -14.01
CA CYS A 778 24.45 17.19 -12.92
C CYS A 778 23.72 17.59 -11.63
N VAL A 779 23.58 16.62 -10.74
CA VAL A 779 23.03 16.75 -9.41
C VAL A 779 24.10 16.27 -8.43
N LYS A 780 24.41 17.07 -7.42
CA LYS A 780 25.36 16.71 -6.35
C LYS A 780 24.60 16.60 -5.03
N TRP A 781 24.99 15.65 -4.18
CA TRP A 781 24.46 15.47 -2.84
C TRP A 781 25.57 15.58 -1.80
N ALA A 782 25.31 16.34 -0.75
CA ALA A 782 26.24 16.52 0.35
C ALA A 782 25.57 16.30 1.70
N VAL A 783 26.40 15.85 2.65
CA VAL A 783 26.01 15.64 4.04
C VAL A 783 26.92 16.45 4.97
N PRO A 784 26.39 16.89 6.12
CA PRO A 784 27.16 17.58 7.15
C PRO A 784 28.22 16.64 7.79
N GLY A 785 29.37 17.18 8.17
CA GLY A 785 30.55 16.43 8.61
C GLY A 785 30.32 15.42 9.75
N GLU A 786 31.01 14.28 9.65
CA GLU A 786 30.96 13.04 10.47
C GLU A 786 29.74 12.11 10.31
N ASN A 787 28.72 12.45 9.51
CA ASN A 787 27.58 11.56 9.30
C ASN A 787 27.70 10.64 8.06
N VAL A 788 27.82 9.35 8.36
CA VAL A 788 27.70 8.11 7.56
C VAL A 788 28.33 8.07 6.17
N HIS A 789 29.56 7.56 6.13
CA HIS A 789 30.24 7.16 4.90
C HIS A 789 30.36 5.63 4.74
N ALA A 790 30.08 4.84 5.79
CA ALA A 790 30.22 3.39 5.72
C ALA A 790 29.15 2.81 4.80
N MET A 791 29.53 1.79 4.01
CA MET A 791 28.60 1.10 3.12
C MET A 791 27.71 0.16 3.93
N ASN A 792 26.65 0.68 4.55
CA ASN A 792 25.69 -0.09 5.35
C ASN A 792 24.30 0.57 5.30
N GLU A 793 23.36 0.07 6.10
CA GLU A 793 21.97 0.57 6.17
C GLU A 793 21.83 2.01 6.62
N ALA A 794 22.83 2.55 7.32
CA ALA A 794 22.81 3.92 7.80
C ALA A 794 23.20 4.93 6.70
N TRP A 795 23.69 4.47 5.55
CA TRP A 795 24.23 5.36 4.53
C TRP A 795 23.19 6.37 4.03
N GLY A 796 23.54 7.66 4.11
CA GLY A 796 22.67 8.75 3.68
C GLY A 796 21.44 8.99 4.59
N GLN A 797 21.41 8.42 5.80
CA GLN A 797 20.40 8.74 6.80
C GLN A 797 20.49 10.21 7.26
N HIS A 798 19.37 10.75 7.74
CA HIS A 798 19.30 12.14 8.19
C HIS A 798 20.06 12.33 9.50
N SER A 799 20.84 13.42 9.58
CA SER A 799 21.48 13.83 10.82
C SER A 799 20.49 14.61 11.69
N PRO A 800 20.51 14.43 13.03
CA PRO A 800 19.70 15.25 13.95
C PRO A 800 20.25 16.67 14.10
N VAL A 801 21.44 16.97 13.55
CA VAL A 801 22.14 18.24 13.76
C VAL A 801 22.03 19.17 12.55
N ALA A 802 22.12 18.64 11.33
CA ALA A 802 22.11 19.42 10.10
C ALA A 802 21.45 18.65 8.94
N PRO A 803 20.89 19.34 7.94
CA PRO A 803 20.17 18.70 6.85
C PRO A 803 21.13 18.09 5.83
N ASN A 804 20.70 16.98 5.21
CA ASN A 804 21.30 16.54 3.95
C ASN A 804 20.83 17.50 2.84
N VAL A 805 21.73 17.87 1.93
CA VAL A 805 21.43 18.84 0.88
C VAL A 805 21.77 18.30 -0.51
N TYR A 806 21.11 18.85 -1.52
CA TYR A 806 21.42 18.60 -2.92
C TYR A 806 21.44 19.90 -3.71
N ALA A 807 22.15 19.93 -4.83
CA ALA A 807 22.16 21.05 -5.77
C ALA A 807 22.03 20.53 -7.20
N LEU A 808 21.24 21.25 -7.99
CA LEU A 808 21.03 21.00 -9.42
C LEU A 808 21.91 22.00 -10.18
N LEU A 809 22.89 21.49 -10.92
CA LEU A 809 23.91 22.31 -11.57
C LEU A 809 23.81 22.12 -13.09
N ASN A 810 23.80 23.24 -13.82
CA ASN A 810 23.76 23.27 -15.28
C ASN A 810 25.17 23.07 -15.87
N GLU A 811 25.88 22.07 -15.38
CA GLU A 811 27.24 21.70 -15.81
C GLU A 811 27.33 20.19 -15.98
N ARG A 812 28.28 19.74 -16.82
CA ARG A 812 28.62 18.32 -16.93
C ARG A 812 29.34 17.84 -15.67
N LEU A 813 29.21 16.55 -15.36
CA LEU A 813 30.04 15.92 -14.33
C LEU A 813 31.53 16.13 -14.65
N SER A 814 32.30 16.66 -13.69
CA SER A 814 33.74 16.85 -13.84
C SER A 814 34.45 15.52 -14.07
N GLU A 815 35.54 15.47 -14.83
CA GLU A 815 36.33 14.25 -14.93
C GLU A 815 37.13 14.02 -13.66
N ILE A 816 37.20 12.77 -13.21
CA ILE A 816 38.04 12.33 -12.10
C ILE A 816 39.06 11.36 -12.69
N ALA A 817 40.34 11.73 -12.63
CA ALA A 817 41.43 10.95 -13.19
C ALA A 817 41.76 9.74 -12.28
N THR A 818 40.91 8.71 -12.31
CA THR A 818 41.09 7.45 -11.58
C THR A 818 40.94 6.27 -12.53
N LYS A 819 41.68 5.19 -12.25
CA LYS A 819 41.52 3.92 -12.94
C LYS A 819 40.61 3.01 -12.11
N PRO A 820 39.69 2.26 -12.76
CA PRO A 820 38.91 1.24 -12.07
C PRO A 820 39.86 0.17 -11.50
N MET A 821 39.56 -0.35 -10.33
CA MET A 821 40.30 -1.45 -9.73
C MET A 821 40.08 -2.73 -10.54
N GLU A 822 41.16 -3.47 -10.76
CA GLU A 822 41.08 -4.77 -11.43
C GLU A 822 40.48 -5.83 -10.51
N SER A 823 39.93 -6.91 -11.08
CA SER A 823 39.33 -8.01 -10.30
C SER A 823 40.32 -8.62 -9.29
N GLU A 824 41.60 -8.66 -9.63
CA GLU A 824 42.67 -9.19 -8.76
C GLU A 824 42.92 -8.31 -7.54
N GLU A 825 42.72 -6.99 -7.68
CA GLU A 825 42.82 -6.05 -6.56
C GLU A 825 41.62 -6.17 -5.61
N LEU A 826 40.43 -6.46 -6.16
CA LEU A 826 39.21 -6.66 -5.38
C LEU A 826 39.15 -8.04 -4.71
N ARG A 827 39.86 -9.04 -5.24
CA ARG A 827 39.94 -10.42 -4.73
C ARG A 827 41.37 -10.77 -4.35
N PRO A 828 41.89 -10.25 -3.22
CA PRO A 828 43.24 -10.61 -2.78
C PRO A 828 43.29 -12.13 -2.53
N ARG A 829 44.31 -12.80 -3.08
CA ARG A 829 44.55 -14.22 -2.84
C ARG A 829 44.79 -14.42 -1.33
N PRO A 830 43.99 -15.24 -0.63
CA PRO A 830 44.22 -15.49 0.79
C PRO A 830 45.61 -16.10 1.00
N GLU A 831 46.35 -15.63 2.01
CA GLU A 831 47.63 -16.24 2.40
C GLU A 831 47.41 -17.72 2.75
N GLY A 832 48.17 -18.63 2.13
CA GLY A 832 48.01 -20.08 2.30
C GLY A 832 46.90 -20.73 1.48
N ALA A 833 46.29 -20.04 0.51
CA ALA A 833 45.32 -20.65 -0.41
C ALA A 833 46.00 -21.64 -1.38
N GLU A 834 45.69 -22.92 -1.17
CA GLU A 834 46.12 -24.08 -1.96
C GLU A 834 45.47 -24.08 -3.36
N ALA A 835 44.21 -23.64 -3.47
CA ALA A 835 43.50 -23.53 -4.75
C ALA A 835 42.44 -22.41 -4.74
N ILE A 836 42.16 -21.84 -5.91
CA ILE A 836 41.07 -20.89 -6.17
C ILE A 836 40.24 -21.43 -7.33
N LEU A 837 38.96 -21.68 -7.09
CA LEU A 837 38.08 -22.34 -8.04
C LEU A 837 37.00 -21.38 -8.54
N PRO A 838 37.01 -20.96 -9.81
CA PRO A 838 35.87 -20.29 -10.42
C PRO A 838 34.77 -21.32 -10.75
N ILE A 839 33.54 -21.02 -10.35
CA ILE A 839 32.35 -21.82 -10.65
C ILE A 839 31.38 -20.96 -11.47
N HIS A 840 31.16 -21.39 -12.70
CA HIS A 840 30.17 -20.86 -13.63
C HIS A 840 28.90 -21.71 -13.50
N ASP A 841 28.68 -22.68 -14.39
CA ASP A 841 27.47 -23.50 -14.47
C ASP A 841 27.71 -24.98 -14.09
N GLU A 842 28.90 -25.35 -13.64
CA GLU A 842 29.32 -26.73 -13.40
C GLU A 842 28.44 -27.44 -12.34
N LEU A 843 27.82 -26.67 -11.44
CA LEU A 843 26.93 -27.20 -10.39
C LEU A 843 25.44 -27.17 -10.76
N ASN A 844 25.08 -26.60 -11.92
CA ASN A 844 23.71 -26.55 -12.41
C ASN A 844 23.19 -27.97 -12.72
N GLY A 845 21.89 -28.19 -12.57
CA GLY A 845 21.31 -29.52 -12.79
C GLY A 845 20.21 -29.87 -11.79
N ARG A 846 19.95 -31.16 -11.58
CA ARG A 846 19.03 -31.59 -10.51
C ARG A 846 19.67 -31.28 -9.15
N ILE A 847 18.87 -30.83 -8.19
CA ILE A 847 19.35 -30.60 -6.82
C ILE A 847 19.79 -31.90 -6.15
N GLU A 848 19.13 -33.03 -6.44
CA GLU A 848 19.68 -34.35 -6.13
C GLU A 848 21.08 -34.51 -6.75
N GLY A 849 22.06 -34.82 -5.91
CA GLY A 849 23.46 -34.95 -6.32
C GLY A 849 24.22 -33.62 -6.42
N PHE A 850 23.62 -32.48 -6.03
CA PHE A 850 24.31 -31.19 -5.97
C PHE A 850 25.57 -31.25 -5.08
N GLY A 851 25.46 -31.86 -3.89
CA GLY A 851 26.61 -32.05 -3.01
C GLY A 851 27.73 -32.91 -3.62
N SER A 852 27.37 -33.96 -4.36
CA SER A 852 28.33 -34.81 -5.05
C SER A 852 29.08 -34.04 -6.14
N ARG A 853 28.37 -33.26 -6.96
CA ARG A 853 28.98 -32.38 -7.97
C ARG A 853 29.88 -31.32 -7.31
N PHE A 854 29.44 -30.74 -6.20
CA PHE A 854 30.22 -29.77 -5.44
C PHE A 854 31.57 -30.36 -4.98
N TRP A 855 31.54 -31.49 -4.27
CA TRP A 855 32.78 -32.11 -3.77
C TRP A 855 33.63 -32.71 -4.88
N GLU A 856 33.03 -33.28 -5.93
CA GLU A 856 33.78 -33.77 -7.09
C GLU A 856 34.53 -32.63 -7.78
N HIS A 857 33.87 -31.48 -7.98
CA HIS A 857 34.52 -30.30 -8.55
C HIS A 857 35.64 -29.75 -7.64
N VAL A 858 35.40 -29.66 -6.33
CA VAL A 858 36.40 -29.21 -5.34
C VAL A 858 37.62 -30.13 -5.32
N LEU A 859 37.40 -31.45 -5.24
CA LEU A 859 38.49 -32.43 -5.14
C LEU A 859 39.23 -32.59 -6.47
N THR A 860 38.57 -32.42 -7.62
CA THR A 860 39.21 -32.47 -8.95
C THR A 860 40.19 -31.30 -9.16
N ASN A 861 39.96 -30.17 -8.51
CA ASN A 861 40.78 -28.97 -8.70
C ASN A 861 41.70 -28.63 -7.50
N CYS A 862 41.73 -29.48 -6.45
CA CYS A 862 42.67 -29.34 -5.34
C CYS A 862 43.25 -30.72 -4.95
N ASP A 863 44.41 -31.05 -5.51
CA ASP A 863 45.07 -32.35 -5.28
C ASP A 863 45.44 -32.58 -3.80
N ALA A 864 45.86 -31.53 -3.09
CA ALA A 864 46.19 -31.60 -1.68
C ALA A 864 44.98 -32.02 -0.82
N LEU A 865 43.80 -31.45 -1.08
CA LEU A 865 42.57 -31.83 -0.40
C LEU A 865 42.07 -33.20 -0.84
N ARG A 866 42.21 -33.55 -2.13
CA ARG A 866 41.89 -34.90 -2.65
C ARG A 866 42.70 -35.98 -1.94
N ASN A 867 43.99 -35.74 -1.73
CA ASN A 867 44.86 -36.66 -1.00
C ASN A 867 44.41 -36.82 0.46
N GLU A 868 43.95 -35.75 1.12
CA GLU A 868 43.39 -35.87 2.47
C GLU A 868 42.10 -36.72 2.49
N PHE A 869 41.18 -36.50 1.54
CA PHE A 869 39.98 -37.32 1.40
C PHE A 869 40.30 -38.79 1.05
N SER A 870 41.43 -39.09 0.44
CA SER A 870 41.84 -40.48 0.15
C SER A 870 42.27 -41.27 1.40
N ARG A 871 42.78 -40.57 2.43
CA ARG A 871 43.10 -41.17 3.73
C ARG A 871 41.77 -41.52 4.39
N GLN A 872 41.53 -42.78 4.78
CA GLN A 872 40.26 -43.23 5.38
C GLN A 872 40.03 -42.71 6.82
N SER A 873 40.35 -41.45 7.09
CA SER A 873 40.06 -40.77 8.35
C SER A 873 38.63 -40.22 8.36
N THR A 874 38.11 -39.97 9.57
CA THR A 874 36.85 -39.25 9.80
C THR A 874 37.13 -37.86 10.36
N MET A 875 36.14 -36.96 10.26
CA MET A 875 36.20 -35.60 10.76
C MET A 875 35.78 -35.53 12.23
N THR A 876 36.41 -34.65 13.01
CA THR A 876 36.03 -34.37 14.41
C THR A 876 34.99 -33.25 14.49
N SER A 877 35.11 -32.23 13.64
CA SER A 877 34.16 -31.11 13.58
C SER A 877 34.00 -30.59 12.15
N VAL A 878 32.80 -30.10 11.85
CA VAL A 878 32.47 -29.34 10.64
C VAL A 878 31.75 -28.07 11.07
N SER A 879 32.23 -26.92 10.62
CA SER A 879 31.59 -25.63 10.89
C SER A 879 31.30 -24.87 9.61
N TYR A 880 30.14 -24.24 9.55
CA TYR A 880 29.77 -23.36 8.43
C TYR A 880 29.28 -22.01 8.95
N SER A 881 29.94 -20.93 8.55
CA SER A 881 29.56 -19.56 8.89
C SER A 881 29.01 -18.86 7.66
N ASP A 882 27.74 -18.43 7.70
CA ASP A 882 27.13 -17.63 6.63
C ASP A 882 25.93 -16.82 7.17
N ARG A 883 26.02 -15.50 7.01
CA ARG A 883 24.99 -14.54 7.43
C ARG A 883 23.65 -14.72 6.73
N TYR A 884 23.63 -15.35 5.55
CA TYR A 884 22.48 -15.32 4.64
C TYR A 884 21.75 -16.66 4.54
N ILE A 885 21.98 -17.59 5.48
CA ILE A 885 21.14 -18.81 5.65
C ILE A 885 19.79 -18.41 6.25
N THR A 886 19.02 -17.65 5.48
CA THR A 886 17.75 -17.05 5.88
C THR A 886 16.57 -17.75 5.22
N THR A 887 16.80 -18.53 4.17
CA THR A 887 15.74 -19.18 3.37
C THR A 887 15.78 -20.69 3.52
N PRO A 888 14.65 -21.40 3.40
CA PRO A 888 14.63 -22.86 3.34
C PRO A 888 15.47 -23.41 2.18
N TRP A 889 15.55 -22.70 1.05
CA TRP A 889 16.37 -23.11 -0.08
C TRP A 889 17.87 -23.14 0.22
N ALA A 890 18.39 -22.12 0.92
CA ALA A 890 19.79 -22.11 1.35
C ALA A 890 20.11 -23.30 2.27
N LEU A 891 19.15 -23.68 3.14
CA LEU A 891 19.25 -24.86 3.98
C LEU A 891 19.31 -26.16 3.17
N VAL A 892 18.50 -26.30 2.11
CA VAL A 892 18.53 -27.47 1.22
C VAL A 892 19.90 -27.62 0.56
N LEU A 893 20.45 -26.54 0.00
CA LEU A 893 21.77 -26.56 -0.64
C LEU A 893 22.89 -26.90 0.34
N LEU A 894 22.89 -26.27 1.53
CA LEU A 894 23.86 -26.59 2.59
C LEU A 894 23.80 -28.06 2.98
N ARG A 895 22.58 -28.57 3.16
CA ARG A 895 22.36 -29.97 3.51
C ARG A 895 22.89 -30.91 2.44
N GLU A 896 22.66 -30.63 1.15
CA GLU A 896 23.21 -31.47 0.08
C GLU A 896 24.75 -31.52 0.13
N ILE A 897 25.42 -30.38 0.31
CA ILE A 897 26.88 -30.32 0.44
C ILE A 897 27.37 -31.15 1.63
N LEU A 898 26.73 -31.02 2.79
CA LEU A 898 27.16 -31.69 4.02
C LEU A 898 26.80 -33.19 4.04
N MET A 899 25.64 -33.59 3.50
CA MET A 899 25.24 -35.00 3.44
C MET A 899 26.10 -35.83 2.48
N ASP A 900 26.74 -35.20 1.50
CA ASP A 900 27.70 -35.91 0.65
C ASP A 900 28.96 -36.35 1.43
N LEU A 901 29.33 -35.65 2.50
CA LEU A 901 30.41 -36.10 3.42
C LEU A 901 30.01 -37.39 4.15
N VAL A 902 28.74 -37.49 4.55
CA VAL A 902 28.18 -38.73 5.14
C VAL A 902 28.20 -39.86 4.10
N ARG A 903 27.77 -39.58 2.86
CA ARG A 903 27.81 -40.54 1.74
C ARG A 903 29.24 -41.05 1.45
N ARG A 904 30.25 -40.22 1.65
CA ARG A 904 31.69 -40.56 1.49
C ARG A 904 32.33 -41.21 2.72
N ASN A 905 31.55 -41.57 3.75
CA ASN A 905 32.00 -42.15 5.01
C ASN A 905 33.05 -41.29 5.75
N ARG A 906 32.86 -39.96 5.77
CA ARG A 906 33.79 -39.02 6.44
C ARG A 906 33.30 -38.48 7.77
N ILE A 907 32.08 -38.83 8.15
CA ILE A 907 31.40 -38.38 9.36
C ILE A 907 31.22 -39.58 10.29
N SER A 908 31.47 -39.41 11.58
CA SER A 908 31.24 -40.41 12.64
C SER A 908 30.10 -39.96 13.58
N SER A 909 29.79 -40.75 14.60
CA SER A 909 28.86 -40.34 15.67
C SER A 909 29.40 -39.19 16.53
N ASP A 910 30.70 -38.96 16.51
CA ASP A 910 31.36 -37.93 17.33
C ASP A 910 31.59 -36.63 16.56
N THR A 911 31.31 -36.60 15.25
CA THR A 911 31.51 -35.40 14.43
C THR A 911 30.45 -34.34 14.72
N ALA A 912 30.86 -33.22 15.31
CA ALA A 912 29.97 -32.09 15.58
C ALA A 912 29.76 -31.20 14.35
N LEU A 913 28.51 -30.78 14.09
CA LEU A 913 28.16 -29.79 13.08
C LEU A 913 27.72 -28.48 13.75
N HIS A 914 28.48 -27.41 13.52
CA HIS A 914 28.17 -26.07 14.01
C HIS A 914 27.89 -25.11 12.85
N VAL A 915 26.68 -24.56 12.77
CA VAL A 915 26.35 -23.56 11.75
C VAL A 915 26.07 -22.21 12.42
N LEU A 916 26.74 -21.16 11.96
CA LEU A 916 26.61 -19.80 12.49
C LEU A 916 25.96 -18.89 11.44
N THR A 917 24.88 -18.21 11.84
CA THR A 917 24.14 -17.30 10.95
C THR A 917 23.58 -16.08 11.70
N LYS A 918 23.25 -15.00 10.98
CA LYS A 918 22.72 -13.76 11.57
C LYS A 918 21.24 -13.95 11.95
N ASN A 919 20.77 -13.20 12.95
CA ASN A 919 19.35 -13.11 13.29
C ASN A 919 18.52 -12.67 12.07
N LEU A 920 17.32 -13.23 11.93
CA LEU A 920 16.36 -12.73 10.94
C LEU A 920 15.96 -11.29 11.30
N ARG A 921 15.75 -10.47 10.28
CA ARG A 921 15.15 -9.14 10.48
C ARG A 921 13.64 -9.30 10.52
N PRO A 922 12.94 -8.60 11.42
CA PRO A 922 11.49 -8.52 11.33
C PRO A 922 11.15 -7.86 10.00
N ASP A 923 10.33 -8.50 9.16
CA ASP A 923 9.84 -7.87 7.94
C ASP A 923 8.87 -6.75 8.32
N HIS A 924 9.40 -5.52 8.39
CA HIS A 924 8.68 -4.33 8.85
C HIS A 924 7.57 -3.86 7.90
N ALA A 925 7.40 -4.48 6.73
CA ALA A 925 6.46 -4.02 5.72
C ALA A 925 5.14 -4.80 5.68
N GLY A 926 5.03 -6.00 6.26
CA GLY A 926 3.80 -6.81 6.25
C GLY A 926 3.19 -7.06 4.85
N ARG A 927 3.94 -6.80 3.77
CA ARG A 927 3.45 -6.81 2.39
C ARG A 927 3.80 -8.07 1.62
N ARG A 928 4.81 -8.82 2.04
CA ARG A 928 5.24 -10.01 1.33
C ARG A 928 4.80 -11.24 2.09
N GLN A 929 3.72 -11.89 1.65
CA GLN A 929 3.46 -13.26 2.09
C GLN A 929 4.61 -14.13 1.57
N VAL A 930 5.34 -14.71 2.52
CA VAL A 930 6.43 -15.65 2.29
C VAL A 930 5.81 -16.94 1.74
N ARG A 931 6.05 -17.26 0.47
CA ARG A 931 5.42 -18.40 -0.22
C ARG A 931 6.40 -19.28 -0.97
N SER A 932 7.47 -18.70 -1.51
CA SER A 932 8.51 -19.45 -2.21
C SER A 932 9.49 -20.07 -1.21
N ILE A 933 10.04 -21.24 -1.55
CA ILE A 933 11.19 -21.83 -0.86
C ILE A 933 12.41 -20.89 -0.81
N SER A 934 12.45 -19.90 -1.72
CA SER A 934 13.50 -18.89 -1.78
C SER A 934 13.21 -17.65 -0.92
N ASP A 935 12.05 -17.58 -0.27
CA ASP A 935 11.71 -16.49 0.65
C ASP A 935 12.28 -16.78 2.06
N PRO A 936 12.52 -15.73 2.89
CA PRO A 936 13.11 -15.90 4.22
C PRO A 936 12.16 -16.59 5.21
N PHE A 937 12.70 -17.33 6.17
CA PHE A 937 11.96 -17.75 7.36
C PHE A 937 11.37 -16.53 8.10
N GLN A 938 10.19 -16.72 8.70
CA GLN A 938 9.48 -15.65 9.41
C GLN A 938 10.08 -15.37 10.79
N ASP A 939 10.60 -16.40 11.46
CA ASP A 939 11.17 -16.29 12.79
C ASP A 939 12.33 -17.29 13.02
N ASP A 940 13.20 -16.95 13.97
CA ASP A 940 14.40 -17.72 14.28
C ASP A 940 14.14 -19.03 15.02
N THR A 941 12.99 -19.15 15.69
CA THR A 941 12.59 -20.36 16.42
C THR A 941 12.24 -21.46 15.43
N THR A 942 11.39 -21.15 14.45
CA THR A 942 11.02 -22.04 13.35
C THR A 942 12.25 -22.41 12.52
N ARG A 943 13.10 -21.44 12.17
CA ARG A 943 14.35 -21.68 11.43
C ARG A 943 15.25 -22.71 12.13
N LYS A 944 15.48 -22.56 13.43
CA LYS A 944 16.28 -23.51 14.25
C LYS A 944 15.64 -24.90 14.29
N ALA A 945 14.33 -24.99 14.45
CA ALA A 945 13.61 -26.26 14.50
C ALA A 945 13.68 -27.01 13.15
N VAL A 946 13.45 -26.32 12.04
CA VAL A 946 13.54 -26.87 10.68
C VAL A 946 14.96 -27.31 10.36
N PHE A 947 15.97 -26.49 10.72
CA PHE A 947 17.39 -26.83 10.56
C PHE A 947 17.72 -28.15 11.26
N LYS A 948 17.48 -28.23 12.57
CA LYS A 948 17.79 -29.44 13.36
C LYS A 948 17.10 -30.67 12.77
N LYS A 949 15.80 -30.54 12.46
CA LYS A 949 15.00 -31.63 11.91
C LYS A 949 15.48 -32.10 10.52
N ALA A 950 15.99 -31.19 9.69
CA ALA A 950 16.48 -31.51 8.35
C ALA A 950 17.69 -32.45 8.38
N PHE A 951 18.60 -32.29 9.34
CA PHE A 951 19.79 -33.13 9.52
C PHE A 951 19.50 -34.44 10.28
N GLU A 952 18.56 -34.43 11.23
CA GLU A 952 18.10 -35.62 11.96
C GLU A 952 17.31 -36.60 11.08
N THR A 953 16.35 -36.08 10.30
CA THR A 953 15.45 -36.91 9.49
C THR A 953 16.18 -37.47 8.26
N GLY A 954 17.06 -36.64 7.68
CA GLY A 954 17.85 -36.98 6.52
C GLY A 954 17.15 -36.78 5.16
N HIS A 955 17.89 -37.07 4.09
CA HIS A 955 17.40 -37.16 2.70
C HIS A 955 18.01 -38.41 2.05
N GLY A 956 17.19 -39.25 1.41
CA GLY A 956 17.69 -40.46 0.73
C GLY A 956 18.37 -41.52 1.62
N LYS A 957 17.89 -41.73 2.87
CA LYS A 957 18.46 -42.62 3.92
C LYS A 957 19.76 -42.14 4.58
N LEU A 958 20.34 -41.02 4.15
CA LEU A 958 21.52 -40.41 4.78
C LEU A 958 21.08 -39.51 5.94
N ARG A 959 21.71 -39.65 7.12
CA ARG A 959 21.44 -38.84 8.32
C ARG A 959 22.74 -38.41 8.96
N TRP A 960 22.75 -37.22 9.57
CA TRP A 960 23.88 -36.81 10.41
C TRP A 960 23.82 -37.55 11.74
N THR A 961 24.89 -38.25 12.12
CA THR A 961 24.91 -39.10 13.32
C THR A 961 25.44 -38.42 14.57
N GLY A 962 26.16 -37.31 14.43
CA GLY A 962 26.70 -36.52 15.54
C GLY A 962 25.82 -35.35 15.99
N PRO A 963 26.29 -34.51 16.93
CA PRO A 963 25.55 -33.35 17.39
C PRO A 963 25.46 -32.26 16.31
N VAL A 964 24.28 -31.64 16.19
CA VAL A 964 23.99 -30.60 15.19
C VAL A 964 23.45 -29.35 15.89
N GLU A 965 24.07 -28.20 15.64
CA GLU A 965 23.72 -26.93 16.25
C GLU A 965 23.65 -25.79 15.22
N LEU A 966 22.57 -25.01 15.28
CA LEU A 966 22.44 -23.73 14.58
C LEU A 966 22.50 -22.59 15.59
N GLN A 967 23.63 -21.88 15.60
CA GLN A 967 23.82 -20.68 16.41
C GLN A 967 23.41 -19.45 15.61
N VAL A 968 22.60 -18.60 16.24
CA VAL A 968 22.06 -17.38 15.65
C VAL A 968 22.60 -16.20 16.45
N GLY A 969 23.33 -15.27 15.82
CA GLY A 969 23.99 -14.17 16.51
C GLY A 969 24.94 -13.35 15.63
N PRO A 970 25.88 -12.57 16.22
CA PRO A 970 26.89 -11.84 15.48
C PRO A 970 27.79 -12.80 14.69
N THR A 971 27.60 -12.84 13.38
CA THR A 971 28.36 -13.73 12.46
C THR A 971 29.44 -12.93 11.73
N PRO A 972 30.63 -13.48 11.49
CA PRO A 972 31.64 -12.89 10.61
C PRO A 972 31.09 -12.58 9.21
N HIS A 973 31.74 -11.65 8.49
CA HIS A 973 31.33 -11.27 7.13
C HIS A 973 31.71 -12.30 6.06
N PHE A 974 32.68 -13.18 6.34
CA PHE A 974 33.10 -14.23 5.42
C PHE A 974 32.15 -15.44 5.48
N ARG A 975 31.98 -16.08 4.32
CA ARG A 975 31.16 -17.29 4.16
C ARG A 975 32.09 -18.47 4.03
N GLU A 976 32.14 -19.32 5.04
CA GLU A 976 33.25 -20.27 5.19
C GLU A 976 32.77 -21.61 5.73
N LEU A 977 33.17 -22.68 5.05
CA LEU A 977 33.06 -24.06 5.49
C LEU A 977 34.42 -24.53 6.00
N GLN A 978 34.54 -24.78 7.30
CA GLN A 978 35.73 -25.37 7.90
C GLN A 978 35.45 -26.80 8.35
N PHE A 979 36.46 -27.65 8.29
CA PHE A 979 36.38 -29.00 8.86
C PHE A 979 37.74 -29.45 9.37
N GLU A 980 37.70 -30.22 10.45
CA GLU A 980 38.87 -30.75 11.14
C GLU A 980 38.86 -32.28 11.09
N TRP A 981 40.00 -32.86 10.75
CA TRP A 981 40.20 -34.30 10.69
C TRP A 981 40.73 -34.83 12.02
N GLN A 982 40.51 -36.12 12.32
CA GLN A 982 41.07 -36.78 13.51
C GLN A 982 42.60 -36.70 13.63
N ASN A 983 43.31 -36.46 12.53
CA ASN A 983 44.76 -36.26 12.53
C ASN A 983 45.20 -34.83 12.90
N GLY A 984 44.27 -33.97 13.32
CA GLY A 984 44.51 -32.56 13.67
C GLY A 984 44.65 -31.62 12.47
N THR A 985 44.47 -32.12 11.24
CA THR A 985 44.50 -31.27 10.05
C THR A 985 43.19 -30.53 9.90
N LYS A 986 43.26 -29.21 9.72
CA LYS A 986 42.09 -28.36 9.49
C LYS A 986 42.12 -27.75 8.09
N TRP A 987 40.96 -27.72 7.45
CA TRP A 987 40.76 -27.13 6.13
C TRP A 987 39.67 -26.08 6.17
N SER A 988 39.80 -25.09 5.30
CA SER A 988 38.83 -24.01 5.10
C SER A 988 38.51 -23.86 3.62
N LEU A 989 37.21 -23.81 3.31
CA LEU A 989 36.64 -23.44 2.03
C LEU A 989 35.89 -22.12 2.22
N LYS A 990 36.43 -21.01 1.73
CA LYS A 990 35.73 -19.71 1.69
C LYS A 990 34.95 -19.58 0.39
N LEU A 991 33.64 -19.36 0.47
CA LEU A 991 32.74 -19.19 -0.67
C LEU A 991 32.49 -17.69 -0.89
N ASP A 992 32.81 -17.15 -2.07
CA ASP A 992 32.65 -15.71 -2.38
C ASP A 992 31.21 -15.24 -2.13
N GLN A 993 30.23 -15.86 -2.78
CA GLN A 993 28.81 -15.54 -2.64
C GLN A 993 28.02 -16.50 -1.72
N GLY A 994 28.72 -17.42 -1.06
CA GLY A 994 28.09 -18.49 -0.28
C GLY A 994 27.18 -19.36 -1.13
N ILE A 995 26.22 -19.98 -0.46
CA ILE A 995 25.28 -20.91 -1.10
C ILE A 995 24.08 -20.20 -1.73
N GLY A 996 23.87 -18.91 -1.40
CA GLY A 996 22.80 -18.08 -1.98
C GLY A 996 22.99 -17.72 -3.46
N TYR A 997 24.14 -18.08 -4.05
CA TYR A 997 24.42 -17.91 -5.48
C TYR A 997 23.58 -18.84 -6.38
N TRP A 998 23.18 -19.99 -5.85
CA TRP A 998 22.39 -20.99 -6.57
C TRP A 998 20.90 -20.83 -6.26
N ARG A 999 20.05 -20.86 -7.29
CA ARG A 999 18.59 -20.65 -7.22
C ARG A 999 17.81 -21.90 -7.61
N CYS A 1000 16.63 -22.03 -7.04
CA CYS A 1000 15.64 -23.03 -7.42
C CYS A 1000 14.92 -22.60 -8.71
N ARG A 1001 14.86 -23.48 -9.71
CA ARG A 1001 14.06 -23.28 -10.93
C ARG A 1001 13.24 -24.54 -11.26
N PRO A 1002 11.92 -24.42 -11.52
CA PRO A 1002 11.08 -23.24 -11.23
C PRO A 1002 11.08 -22.89 -9.73
N SER A 1003 10.62 -21.70 -9.36
CA SER A 1003 10.38 -21.40 -7.94
C SER A 1003 9.30 -22.33 -7.40
N ALA A 1004 9.46 -22.83 -6.17
CA ALA A 1004 8.55 -23.80 -5.57
C ALA A 1004 7.85 -23.22 -4.35
N ASP A 1005 6.56 -23.50 -4.20
CA ASP A 1005 5.80 -23.11 -3.01
C ASP A 1005 6.22 -23.90 -1.77
N PHE A 1006 6.28 -23.18 -0.65
CA PHE A 1006 6.82 -23.64 0.62
C PHE A 1006 5.91 -23.27 1.81
N PRO A 1007 5.59 -24.21 2.71
CA PRO A 1007 4.60 -24.01 3.75
C PRO A 1007 5.23 -23.44 5.03
N PHE A 1008 5.45 -22.14 5.10
CA PHE A 1008 6.10 -21.50 6.27
C PHE A 1008 5.31 -21.62 7.58
N GLY A 1009 3.97 -21.71 7.51
CA GLY A 1009 3.09 -21.87 8.68
C GLY A 1009 2.94 -23.32 9.17
N SER A 1010 3.52 -24.30 8.47
CA SER A 1010 3.43 -25.71 8.82
C SER A 1010 4.45 -26.12 9.90
N SER A 1011 4.26 -27.32 10.46
CA SER A 1011 5.23 -27.88 11.41
C SER A 1011 6.62 -28.06 10.79
N ALA A 1012 7.68 -28.04 11.61
CA ALA A 1012 9.05 -28.23 11.11
C ALA A 1012 9.23 -29.55 10.34
N ALA A 1013 8.51 -30.61 10.72
CA ALA A 1013 8.54 -31.89 10.02
C ALA A 1013 7.94 -31.81 8.61
N GLU A 1014 6.82 -31.12 8.45
CA GLU A 1014 6.18 -30.89 7.15
C GLU A 1014 7.04 -30.01 6.24
N GLN A 1015 7.65 -28.96 6.79
CA GLN A 1015 8.58 -28.10 6.06
C GLN A 1015 9.79 -28.90 5.54
N VAL A 1016 10.37 -29.79 6.35
CA VAL A 1016 11.45 -30.69 5.92
C VAL A 1016 10.98 -31.69 4.87
N ALA A 1017 9.78 -32.27 5.02
CA ALA A 1017 9.21 -33.18 4.03
C ALA A 1017 8.99 -32.48 2.67
N ARG A 1018 8.47 -31.25 2.68
CA ARG A 1018 8.33 -30.44 1.47
C ARG A 1018 9.68 -30.05 0.87
N SER A 1019 10.66 -29.70 1.70
CA SER A 1019 12.04 -29.44 1.25
C SER A 1019 12.63 -30.65 0.50
N ASN A 1020 12.36 -31.86 1.00
CA ASN A 1020 12.77 -33.12 0.36
C ASN A 1020 12.06 -33.37 -0.97
N ASP A 1021 10.75 -33.11 -1.03
CA ASP A 1021 9.98 -33.24 -2.27
C ASP A 1021 10.46 -32.26 -3.35
N ILE A 1022 10.72 -31.00 -2.95
CA ILE A 1022 11.30 -29.98 -3.83
C ILE A 1022 12.67 -30.44 -4.31
N ALA A 1023 13.49 -31.01 -3.43
CA ALA A 1023 14.79 -31.56 -3.79
C ALA A 1023 14.72 -32.70 -4.84
N ASN A 1024 13.62 -33.44 -4.90
CA ASN A 1024 13.51 -34.54 -5.87
C ASN A 1024 13.05 -34.04 -7.26
N ARG A 1025 12.31 -32.93 -7.30
CA ARG A 1025 11.61 -32.45 -8.52
C ARG A 1025 12.24 -31.22 -9.19
N HIS A 1026 13.05 -30.44 -8.47
CA HIS A 1026 13.52 -29.14 -8.96
C HIS A 1026 14.98 -29.16 -9.38
N ARG A 1027 15.38 -28.09 -10.07
CA ARG A 1027 16.74 -27.88 -10.56
C ARG A 1027 17.40 -26.69 -9.89
N VAL A 1028 18.71 -26.80 -9.75
CA VAL A 1028 19.59 -25.71 -9.36
C VAL A 1028 20.10 -25.03 -10.61
N VAL A 1029 20.01 -23.70 -10.63
CA VAL A 1029 20.67 -22.85 -11.63
C VAL A 1029 21.42 -21.72 -10.93
N THR A 1030 22.45 -21.19 -11.57
CA THR A 1030 23.16 -20.01 -11.10
C THR A 1030 22.32 -18.74 -11.20
N LYS A 1031 22.60 -17.78 -10.32
CA LYS A 1031 21.90 -16.49 -10.25
C LYS A 1031 22.20 -15.56 -11.43
N GLY A 1032 23.31 -15.77 -12.15
CA GLY A 1032 23.73 -14.98 -13.30
C GLY A 1032 24.78 -15.69 -14.16
N SER A 1033 25.30 -14.98 -15.16
CA SER A 1033 26.33 -15.47 -16.10
C SER A 1033 27.78 -15.26 -15.64
N PHE A 1034 27.98 -14.68 -14.45
CA PHE A 1034 29.30 -14.40 -13.86
C PHE A 1034 29.71 -15.52 -12.90
N PRO A 1035 30.99 -15.86 -12.76
CA PRO A 1035 31.42 -16.91 -11.83
C PRO A 1035 31.33 -16.51 -10.35
N THR A 1036 31.12 -17.50 -9.48
CA THR A 1036 31.43 -17.41 -8.05
C THR A 1036 32.75 -18.12 -7.77
N TYR A 1037 33.45 -17.79 -6.68
CA TYR A 1037 34.76 -18.37 -6.37
C TYR A 1037 34.74 -19.16 -5.06
N ILE A 1038 35.47 -20.27 -5.02
CA ILE A 1038 35.79 -21.01 -3.80
C ILE A 1038 37.30 -20.95 -3.56
N TYR A 1039 37.70 -20.47 -2.39
CA TYR A 1039 39.09 -20.44 -1.96
C TYR A 1039 39.32 -21.59 -0.99
N ILE A 1040 40.30 -22.44 -1.28
CA ILE A 1040 40.63 -23.62 -0.49
C ILE A 1040 41.96 -23.38 0.19
N ALA A 1041 42.00 -23.48 1.51
CA ALA A 1041 43.21 -23.31 2.30
C ALA A 1041 43.32 -24.38 3.38
N LYS A 1042 44.56 -24.81 3.64
CA LYS A 1042 44.91 -25.62 4.80
C LYS A 1042 45.15 -24.66 5.97
N VAL A 1043 44.44 -24.84 7.08
CA VAL A 1043 44.54 -23.96 8.24
C VAL A 1043 45.69 -24.45 9.12
N SER A 1044 46.73 -23.63 9.25
CA SER A 1044 47.87 -23.89 10.14
C SER A 1044 47.41 -23.86 11.60
N ALA A 1045 47.82 -24.86 12.40
CA ALA A 1045 47.65 -24.83 13.85
C ALA A 1045 48.61 -23.80 14.46
N ASN A 1046 48.23 -22.52 14.39
CA ASN A 1046 48.68 -21.35 15.19
C ASN A 1046 48.45 -20.08 14.36
N VAL A 1047 47.44 -19.27 14.72
CA VAL A 1047 47.55 -17.91 15.31
C VAL A 1047 46.23 -17.63 16.02
#